data_AF-A0A949G269-F1
#
_entry.id   AF-A0A949G269-F1
#
_cell.length_a   1.000
_cell.length_b   1.000
_cell.length_c   1.000
_cell.angle_alpha   90.00
_cell.angle_beta   90.00
_cell.angle_gamma   90.00
#
_symmetry.space_group_name_H-M   'P 1'
#
loop_
_entity.id
_entity.type
_entity.pdbx_description
1 polymer ?
#
loop_
_entity_poly.entity_id
_entity_poly.type
_entity_poly.pdbx_seq_one_letter_code
_entity_poly.pdbx_strand_id
1 'polypeptide(L)'
;MIAIPVAASAQSTVYWDIDGATPGAGGVTPSGTWSSTAANWSPSAAGDAATAAWVSGTGAGDGSVAYFSAGSDATGSFTVTIDGTNFGSGLVVNQGTVNLAGGGFIALGGGTATVRPGTTLGLNSLSRVTQSAGGLLVLDGGTLLMSNTGNAGSLWTSAGAGIQISPNGGTVTYNVGNNVTIFQGTFLGEGGTKTNGGAQTLTKTGTSELRVQGVQTAGYTIAKLKILGGLYRIGSSTNASGQLSAETGFGAIPFGETADAITLDGGAIGTSFAMTLDPFRGITLGGSGGVLNTTSATLAVPGPISGAGPLRLIGRGVTLTGVNSYAGGTIIGSDLAMVGSITTTSGGTATIDSDLRLGAVPATVDATNVQLGTATAPGYLTVTASTLFPATRGFRVGGGGGTLAINTAATVTLAGPLSGTGAFIKTSSGTLVLAGSNSISGGITSWGGGLLEVAADAALGAVSGTLQPAALTLAGATTSGRVRAAESFTMSPNRGITINVGGTTASPLGGTIDVVAEKTLTVPGPITGGGRLTKSGSGTLVLSGSSNYAGTTTVSSGTLVVSGQVTGTAGASVLAGATLVLASDSALATRPLTVGSFGTAAVSGNTATTVAGLSISGSSGLVDVGRGMVTVTAGLSAPSMLASIVSGLGDGTWNGTSGITSSAAAASGGDRTVGWLDNGGGSVTFAFAAAGDTNLDWQVDIIDAANFLAGGKFDSGSPASWNEGDFTYDGFVDILDAASFLSNGLFDAGPYNSAPAAPLGVAAVPEPSIWSLLAAAGFAAGWGVRRRRA
;
A
#
# COMPACT_ATOMS: atom_id res chain seq x y z
N MET A 1 11.67 17.84 83.30
CA MET A 1 10.31 17.56 82.78
C MET A 1 10.43 16.28 81.96
N ILE A 2 9.96 15.17 82.53
CA ILE A 2 10.08 13.83 81.94
C ILE A 2 9.12 13.77 80.76
N ALA A 3 9.64 13.57 79.55
CA ALA A 3 8.82 13.35 78.36
C ALA A 3 8.17 11.96 78.49
N ILE A 4 6.86 11.96 78.70
CA ILE A 4 6.03 10.76 78.62
C ILE A 4 6.09 10.30 77.16
N PRO A 5 6.51 9.06 76.86
CA PRO A 5 6.36 8.53 75.51
C PRO A 5 4.86 8.41 75.24
N VAL A 6 4.35 9.15 74.25
CA VAL A 6 3.02 8.93 73.72
C VAL A 6 3.00 7.52 73.17
N ALA A 7 2.23 6.65 73.82
CA ALA A 7 1.96 5.31 73.32
C ALA A 7 1.38 5.44 71.90
N ALA A 8 1.96 4.71 70.94
CA ALA A 8 1.35 4.53 69.64
C ALA A 8 -0.07 4.00 69.86
N SER A 9 -1.07 4.82 69.52
CA SER A 9 -2.48 4.42 69.62
C SER A 9 -2.68 3.21 68.69
N ALA A 10 -3.33 2.16 69.18
CA ALA A 10 -3.76 1.07 68.33
C ALA A 10 -4.75 1.64 67.30
N GLN A 11 -4.35 1.64 66.04
CA GLN A 11 -5.12 2.23 64.94
C GLN A 11 -6.51 1.56 64.85
N SER A 12 -7.58 2.27 65.20
CA SER A 12 -8.94 1.77 65.08
C SER A 12 -9.42 1.85 63.63
N THR A 13 -10.13 0.83 63.16
CA THR A 13 -10.86 0.89 61.87
C THR A 13 -12.22 1.51 62.10
N VAL A 14 -12.62 2.46 61.27
CA VAL A 14 -13.95 3.07 61.28
C VAL A 14 -14.61 2.87 59.93
N TYR A 15 -15.93 2.67 59.94
CA TYR A 15 -16.70 2.21 58.81
C TYR A 15 -17.63 3.31 58.30
N TRP A 16 -17.69 3.49 56.98
CA TRP A 16 -18.55 4.51 56.36
C TRP A 16 -20.03 4.15 56.51
N ASP A 17 -20.81 5.06 57.10
CA ASP A 17 -22.21 4.90 57.47
C ASP A 17 -22.85 6.29 57.56
N ILE A 18 -23.98 6.52 56.90
CA ILE A 18 -24.68 7.83 56.88
C ILE A 18 -26.01 7.85 57.65
N ASP A 19 -26.44 6.75 58.26
CA ASP A 19 -27.75 6.61 58.92
C ASP A 19 -27.70 6.15 60.38
N GLY A 20 -26.51 6.17 60.99
CA GLY A 20 -26.35 6.31 62.44
C GLY A 20 -26.15 4.98 63.14
N ALA A 21 -27.16 4.49 63.86
CA ALA A 21 -27.10 3.18 64.54
C ALA A 21 -27.92 2.12 63.81
N THR A 22 -28.31 2.40 62.57
CA THR A 22 -29.11 1.50 61.74
C THR A 22 -28.16 0.54 61.04
N PRO A 23 -28.30 -0.80 61.20
CA PRO A 23 -27.40 -1.74 60.56
C PRO A 23 -27.29 -1.51 59.04
N GLY A 24 -26.07 -1.34 58.53
CA GLY A 24 -25.81 -0.95 57.15
C GLY A 24 -24.92 0.28 57.05
N ALA A 25 -24.79 0.80 55.83
CA ALA A 25 -24.09 2.05 55.56
C ALA A 25 -25.05 3.22 55.26
N GLY A 26 -26.36 2.99 55.34
CA GLY A 26 -27.39 3.91 54.87
C GLY A 26 -27.91 3.62 53.46
N GLY A 27 -27.87 2.35 53.03
CA GLY A 27 -28.47 1.85 51.79
C GLY A 27 -27.51 1.72 50.61
N VAL A 28 -28.08 1.65 49.40
CA VAL A 28 -27.35 1.31 48.16
C VAL A 28 -26.35 2.40 47.75
N THR A 29 -26.63 3.66 48.03
CA THR A 29 -25.82 4.80 47.59
C THR A 29 -25.54 5.80 48.73
N PRO A 30 -24.75 5.42 49.75
CA PRO A 30 -24.57 6.22 50.96
C PRO A 30 -23.61 7.40 50.72
N SER A 31 -24.10 8.45 50.04
CA SER A 31 -23.30 9.65 49.73
C SER A 31 -23.25 10.60 50.92
N GLY A 32 -22.10 11.20 51.19
CA GLY A 32 -21.91 12.06 52.34
C GLY A 32 -20.60 12.85 52.31
N THR A 33 -20.28 13.50 53.42
CA THR A 33 -19.10 14.35 53.58
C THR A 33 -18.11 13.69 54.54
N TRP A 34 -16.86 13.56 54.14
CA TRP A 34 -15.76 13.20 55.03
C TRP A 34 -15.17 14.49 55.60
N SER A 35 -15.51 14.81 56.85
CA SER A 35 -14.99 15.96 57.57
C SER A 35 -14.88 15.69 59.07
N SER A 36 -14.26 16.62 59.79
CA SER A 36 -14.20 16.63 61.25
C SER A 36 -15.52 17.03 61.93
N THR A 37 -16.58 17.26 61.17
CA THR A 37 -17.89 17.71 61.68
C THR A 37 -19.05 16.81 61.29
N ALA A 38 -18.97 16.13 60.15
CA ALA A 38 -20.04 15.27 59.65
C ALA A 38 -19.95 13.86 60.26
N ALA A 39 -21.02 13.44 60.94
CA ALA A 39 -21.10 12.14 61.61
C ALA A 39 -21.39 11.00 60.63
N ASN A 40 -20.37 10.62 59.84
CA ASN A 40 -20.48 9.60 58.78
C ASN A 40 -19.56 8.38 59.00
N TRP A 41 -19.11 8.15 60.25
CA TRP A 41 -18.19 7.07 60.60
C TRP A 41 -18.69 6.26 61.79
N SER A 42 -19.04 4.99 61.57
CA SER A 42 -19.41 4.04 62.62
C SER A 42 -18.16 3.32 63.17
N PRO A 43 -18.07 3.09 64.49
CA PRO A 43 -17.07 2.18 65.05
C PRO A 43 -17.40 0.70 64.81
N SER A 44 -18.63 0.38 64.36
CA SER A 44 -19.08 -1.00 64.11
C SER A 44 -18.96 -1.38 62.64
N ALA A 45 -18.42 -2.56 62.37
CA ALA A 45 -18.37 -3.12 61.03
C ALA A 45 -19.77 -3.39 60.45
N ALA A 46 -20.77 -3.59 61.31
CA ALA A 46 -22.16 -3.83 60.90
C ALA A 46 -22.96 -2.54 60.69
N GLY A 47 -22.46 -1.38 61.12
CA GLY A 47 -23.20 -0.10 61.10
C GLY A 47 -24.28 0.02 62.18
N ASP A 48 -24.33 -0.91 63.14
CA ASP A 48 -25.34 -0.95 64.20
C ASP A 48 -24.97 -0.08 65.43
N ALA A 49 -24.02 0.85 65.28
CA ALA A 49 -23.53 1.72 66.34
C ALA A 49 -23.46 3.17 65.87
N ALA A 50 -23.86 4.10 66.74
CA ALA A 50 -23.97 5.52 66.43
C ALA A 50 -22.71 6.08 65.72
N THR A 51 -22.94 6.77 64.61
CA THR A 51 -21.88 7.42 63.83
C THR A 51 -21.28 8.62 64.56
N ALA A 52 -20.01 8.88 64.28
CA ALA A 52 -19.25 10.01 64.76
C ALA A 52 -18.56 10.74 63.61
N ALA A 53 -18.11 11.97 63.88
CA ALA A 53 -17.28 12.71 62.92
C ALA A 53 -15.88 12.10 62.78
N TRP A 54 -15.22 12.32 61.65
CA TRP A 54 -13.87 11.83 61.45
C TRP A 54 -12.90 12.47 62.44
N VAL A 55 -12.22 11.65 63.24
CA VAL A 55 -11.14 12.10 64.11
C VAL A 55 -9.84 12.00 63.31
N SER A 56 -9.40 13.14 62.78
CA SER A 56 -8.14 13.25 62.03
C SER A 56 -6.95 12.98 62.94
N GLY A 57 -5.97 12.22 62.45
CA GLY A 57 -4.67 12.06 63.12
C GLY A 57 -3.88 13.37 63.21
N THR A 58 -2.77 13.35 63.94
CA THR A 58 -1.91 14.54 64.10
C THR A 58 -0.98 14.78 62.91
N GLY A 59 -0.87 13.79 62.01
CA GLY A 59 -0.08 13.86 60.78
C GLY A 59 -0.34 12.67 59.86
N ALA A 60 0.27 12.68 58.67
CA ALA A 60 0.06 11.63 57.67
C ALA A 60 0.53 10.25 58.18
N GLY A 61 -0.34 9.24 58.10
CA GLY A 61 -0.06 7.88 58.61
C GLY A 61 -0.42 7.68 60.08
N ASP A 62 -0.88 8.72 60.76
CA ASP A 62 -1.45 8.70 62.10
C ASP A 62 -2.99 8.79 62.02
N GLY A 63 -3.70 8.16 62.94
CA GLY A 63 -5.18 8.10 62.98
C GLY A 63 -5.80 6.78 62.54
N SER A 64 -7.12 6.79 62.33
CA SER A 64 -7.92 5.59 62.01
C SER A 64 -7.74 5.11 60.57
N VAL A 65 -8.09 3.84 60.34
CA VAL A 65 -8.26 3.27 58.99
C VAL A 65 -9.69 3.52 58.53
N ALA A 66 -9.84 4.17 57.38
CA ALA A 66 -11.14 4.42 56.76
C ALA A 66 -11.61 3.20 55.97
N TYR A 67 -12.77 2.64 56.31
CA TYR A 67 -13.29 1.42 55.69
C TYR A 67 -14.66 1.67 55.03
N PHE A 68 -14.71 1.55 53.71
CA PHE A 68 -15.92 1.72 52.90
C PHE A 68 -16.51 0.35 52.54
N SER A 69 -17.67 -0.05 53.03
CA SER A 69 -18.56 0.64 53.99
C SER A 69 -18.94 -0.31 55.12
N ALA A 70 -19.65 0.21 56.13
CA ALA A 70 -20.32 -0.61 57.13
C ALA A 70 -21.35 -1.54 56.47
N GLY A 71 -21.68 -2.65 57.13
CA GLY A 71 -22.71 -3.59 56.67
C GLY A 71 -22.38 -4.24 55.33
N SER A 72 -23.40 -4.51 54.50
CA SER A 72 -23.26 -5.14 53.18
C SER A 72 -24.13 -4.50 52.09
N ASP A 73 -24.67 -3.32 52.34
CA ASP A 73 -25.75 -2.68 51.58
C ASP A 73 -25.26 -1.58 50.62
N ALA A 74 -24.04 -1.06 50.82
CA ALA A 74 -23.39 -0.05 49.96
C ALA A 74 -22.91 -0.61 48.60
N THR A 75 -23.82 -1.16 47.82
CA THR A 75 -23.52 -1.87 46.56
C THR A 75 -23.48 -0.97 45.32
N GLY A 76 -24.04 0.25 45.41
CA GLY A 76 -24.12 1.21 44.32
C GLY A 76 -22.93 2.16 44.22
N SER A 77 -23.07 3.16 43.35
CA SER A 77 -22.11 4.26 43.21
C SER A 77 -22.51 5.44 44.08
N PHE A 78 -21.61 5.89 44.94
CA PHE A 78 -21.86 7.00 45.84
C PHE A 78 -20.67 7.96 45.90
N THR A 79 -20.96 9.19 46.34
CA THR A 79 -19.98 10.28 46.38
C THR A 79 -19.60 10.59 47.82
N VAL A 80 -18.30 10.57 48.09
CA VAL A 80 -17.71 10.94 49.37
C VAL A 80 -17.00 12.28 49.19
N THR A 81 -17.63 13.36 49.63
CA THR A 81 -17.09 14.71 49.50
C THR A 81 -16.06 14.95 50.59
N ILE A 82 -14.78 15.07 50.21
CA ILE A 82 -13.69 15.34 51.14
C ILE A 82 -13.64 16.84 51.43
N ASP A 83 -13.79 17.18 52.70
CA ASP A 83 -13.61 18.54 53.21
C ASP A 83 -12.38 18.63 54.11
N GLY A 84 -11.58 19.68 53.94
CA GLY A 84 -10.32 19.88 54.66
C GLY A 84 -9.24 18.82 54.41
N THR A 85 -8.27 18.75 55.33
CA THR A 85 -7.21 17.74 55.34
C THR A 85 -7.53 16.65 56.35
N ASN A 86 -7.63 15.40 55.89
CA ASN A 86 -7.94 14.25 56.74
C ASN A 86 -6.73 13.33 56.82
N PHE A 87 -6.12 13.25 58.01
CA PHE A 87 -5.01 12.35 58.31
C PHE A 87 -5.54 11.01 58.76
N GLY A 88 -5.06 9.94 58.14
CA GLY A 88 -5.41 8.56 58.49
C GLY A 88 -4.23 7.61 58.29
N SER A 89 -4.39 6.38 58.74
CA SER A 89 -3.38 5.32 58.62
C SER A 89 -3.64 4.34 57.49
N GLY A 90 -4.84 4.35 56.89
CA GLY A 90 -5.18 3.52 55.76
C GLY A 90 -6.56 3.81 55.19
N LEU A 91 -6.83 3.25 54.00
CA LEU A 91 -8.10 3.35 53.30
C LEU A 91 -8.46 1.98 52.72
N VAL A 92 -9.68 1.48 52.92
CA VAL A 92 -10.15 0.23 52.32
C VAL A 92 -11.47 0.46 51.62
N VAL A 93 -11.54 0.10 50.34
CA VAL A 93 -12.78 0.05 49.57
C VAL A 93 -13.19 -1.42 49.43
N ASN A 94 -14.12 -1.83 50.28
CA ASN A 94 -14.65 -3.18 50.37
C ASN A 94 -16.00 -3.35 49.65
N GLN A 95 -16.73 -2.26 49.38
CA GLN A 95 -18.03 -2.32 48.73
C GLN A 95 -18.29 -1.13 47.81
N GLY A 96 -19.10 -1.38 46.77
CA GLY A 96 -19.63 -0.35 45.89
C GLY A 96 -18.59 0.38 45.06
N THR A 97 -19.02 1.52 44.52
CA THR A 97 -18.16 2.48 43.82
C THR A 97 -18.07 3.75 44.65
N VAL A 98 -16.92 3.96 45.29
CA VAL A 98 -16.62 5.10 46.15
C VAL A 98 -15.98 6.20 45.31
N ASN A 99 -16.73 7.23 44.95
CA ASN A 99 -16.19 8.39 44.23
C ASN A 99 -15.78 9.47 45.23
N LEU A 100 -14.48 9.68 45.40
CA LEU A 100 -14.00 10.78 46.22
C LEU A 100 -14.23 12.09 45.46
N ALA A 101 -14.99 13.02 46.06
CA ALA A 101 -15.39 14.36 45.62
C ALA A 101 -14.79 15.46 46.53
N GLY A 102 -15.03 16.75 46.24
CA GLY A 102 -14.65 17.87 47.12
C GLY A 102 -13.27 18.49 46.86
N GLY A 103 -12.94 19.52 47.64
CA GLY A 103 -11.67 20.28 47.55
C GLY A 103 -10.58 19.78 48.51
N GLY A 104 -10.92 18.91 49.47
CA GLY A 104 -10.00 18.38 50.46
C GLY A 104 -9.14 17.20 49.98
N PHE A 105 -8.26 16.72 50.85
CA PHE A 105 -7.40 15.55 50.58
C PHE A 105 -7.21 14.66 51.81
N ILE A 106 -6.91 13.39 51.55
CA ILE A 106 -6.61 12.35 52.53
C ILE A 106 -5.09 12.11 52.54
N ALA A 107 -4.48 12.13 53.72
CA ALA A 107 -3.04 11.93 53.89
C ALA A 107 -2.78 10.67 54.71
N LEU A 108 -2.29 9.62 54.03
CA LEU A 108 -2.10 8.27 54.59
C LEU A 108 -0.67 7.99 55.07
N GLY A 109 0.28 8.90 54.82
CA GLY A 109 1.70 8.66 55.16
C GLY A 109 2.22 7.40 54.47
N GLY A 110 2.85 6.49 55.22
CA GLY A 110 3.28 5.16 54.72
C GLY A 110 2.18 4.10 54.70
N GLY A 111 0.93 4.46 55.05
CA GLY A 111 -0.21 3.57 55.06
C GLY A 111 -0.66 3.13 53.67
N THR A 112 -1.54 2.12 53.61
CA THR A 112 -2.03 1.55 52.34
C THR A 112 -3.45 2.00 52.03
N ALA A 113 -3.75 2.22 50.74
CA ALA A 113 -5.12 2.19 50.26
C ALA A 113 -5.37 0.86 49.55
N THR A 114 -6.41 0.12 49.91
CA THR A 114 -6.73 -1.19 49.33
C THR A 114 -8.09 -1.14 48.65
N VAL A 115 -8.15 -1.55 47.39
CA VAL A 115 -9.39 -1.68 46.62
C VAL A 115 -9.65 -3.17 46.37
N ARG A 116 -10.68 -3.71 47.01
CA ARG A 116 -11.01 -5.14 47.03
C ARG A 116 -11.73 -5.62 45.78
N PRO A 117 -11.91 -6.95 45.60
CA PRO A 117 -12.48 -7.49 44.37
C PRO A 117 -13.89 -6.95 44.10
N GLY A 118 -14.15 -6.55 42.85
CA GLY A 118 -15.46 -6.06 42.42
C GLY A 118 -15.83 -4.66 42.90
N THR A 119 -14.94 -3.95 43.59
CA THR A 119 -15.18 -2.59 44.09
C THR A 119 -14.42 -1.55 43.27
N THR A 120 -14.82 -0.28 43.39
CA THR A 120 -14.19 0.81 42.64
C THR A 120 -13.85 1.99 43.54
N LEU A 121 -12.61 2.46 43.46
CA LEU A 121 -12.18 3.76 43.99
C LEU A 121 -12.14 4.78 42.85
N GLY A 122 -13.05 5.75 42.89
CA GLY A 122 -13.13 6.85 41.94
C GLY A 122 -12.36 8.08 42.43
N LEU A 123 -11.45 8.60 41.61
CA LEU A 123 -10.70 9.83 41.87
C LEU A 123 -10.96 10.86 40.76
N ASN A 124 -11.51 12.01 41.12
CA ASN A 124 -11.73 13.11 40.16
C ASN A 124 -10.59 14.14 40.11
N SER A 125 -9.58 14.00 40.98
CA SER A 125 -8.40 14.89 41.09
C SER A 125 -7.17 14.12 41.58
N LEU A 126 -5.97 14.57 41.18
CA LEU A 126 -4.68 13.89 41.34
C LEU A 126 -4.13 13.91 42.78
N SER A 127 -4.66 14.77 43.64
CA SER A 127 -4.14 14.98 45.01
C SER A 127 -5.14 14.58 46.09
N ARG A 128 -6.18 13.81 45.74
CA ARG A 128 -7.25 13.47 46.69
C ARG A 128 -6.78 12.48 47.76
N VAL A 129 -5.82 11.62 47.42
CA VAL A 129 -5.16 10.69 48.35
C VAL A 129 -3.66 10.87 48.18
N THR A 130 -2.96 11.11 49.29
CA THR A 130 -1.53 11.39 49.34
C THR A 130 -0.83 10.42 50.28
N GLN A 131 0.39 10.01 49.93
CA GLN A 131 1.21 9.06 50.69
C GLN A 131 2.67 9.47 50.64
N SER A 132 3.43 9.15 51.70
CA SER A 132 4.88 9.29 51.72
C SER A 132 5.56 8.09 51.03
N ALA A 133 6.88 8.18 50.83
CA ALA A 133 7.65 7.07 50.25
C ALA A 133 7.42 5.76 51.02
N GLY A 134 7.18 4.67 50.30
CA GLY A 134 6.84 3.35 50.86
C GLY A 134 5.35 3.07 51.00
N GLY A 135 4.47 4.07 50.84
CA GLY A 135 3.03 3.86 50.74
C GLY A 135 2.63 3.18 49.42
N LEU A 136 1.56 2.39 49.46
CA LEU A 136 1.00 1.67 48.31
C LEU A 136 -0.50 1.90 48.12
N LEU A 137 -0.91 2.00 46.85
CA LEU A 137 -2.28 1.68 46.43
C LEU A 137 -2.29 0.21 46.02
N VAL A 138 -3.00 -0.63 46.76
CA VAL A 138 -3.16 -2.05 46.48
C VAL A 138 -4.47 -2.26 45.72
N LEU A 139 -4.37 -2.69 44.47
CA LEU A 139 -5.51 -3.20 43.71
C LEU A 139 -5.55 -4.72 43.89
N ASP A 140 -6.52 -5.17 44.67
CA ASP A 140 -6.75 -6.58 44.97
C ASP A 140 -8.03 -7.04 44.26
N GLY A 141 -7.98 -7.17 42.94
CA GLY A 141 -9.14 -7.42 42.07
C GLY A 141 -10.07 -6.20 41.89
N GLY A 142 -9.74 -5.08 42.53
CA GLY A 142 -10.51 -3.84 42.48
C GLY A 142 -10.18 -2.93 41.28
N THR A 143 -11.00 -1.89 41.12
CA THR A 143 -10.86 -0.90 40.04
C THR A 143 -10.49 0.48 40.58
N LEU A 144 -9.45 1.09 40.03
CA LEU A 144 -9.19 2.51 40.13
C LEU A 144 -9.87 3.22 38.97
N LEU A 145 -10.95 3.95 39.25
CA LEU A 145 -11.63 4.78 38.27
C LEU A 145 -11.07 6.20 38.30
N MET A 146 -10.61 6.64 37.15
CA MET A 146 -10.03 7.95 36.97
C MET A 146 -10.98 8.83 36.16
N SER A 147 -11.38 9.97 36.73
CA SER A 147 -12.29 10.93 36.09
C SER A 147 -11.73 12.35 35.97
N ASN A 148 -10.43 12.56 36.28
CA ASN A 148 -9.78 13.86 36.13
C ASN A 148 -9.65 14.30 34.65
N THR A 149 -9.99 15.56 34.39
CA THR A 149 -9.98 16.24 33.08
C THR A 149 -8.67 16.96 32.74
N GLY A 150 -7.69 17.05 33.65
CA GLY A 150 -6.43 17.79 33.45
C GLY A 150 -5.19 16.94 33.11
N ASN A 151 -4.35 17.46 32.22
CA ASN A 151 -3.10 16.84 31.76
C ASN A 151 -1.89 17.33 32.59
N ALA A 152 -1.70 16.86 33.83
CA ALA A 152 -0.54 17.27 34.65
C ALA A 152 -0.25 16.38 35.88
N GLY A 153 0.72 15.46 35.81
CA GLY A 153 1.40 14.91 37.01
C GLY A 153 0.82 13.62 37.63
N SER A 154 1.63 12.96 38.48
CA SER A 154 1.38 11.61 39.02
C SER A 154 0.02 11.50 39.74
N LEU A 155 -0.75 10.48 39.37
CA LEU A 155 -2.08 10.13 39.91
C LEU A 155 -2.10 9.90 41.43
N TRP A 156 -0.94 9.61 42.00
CA TRP A 156 -0.72 9.28 43.40
C TRP A 156 0.67 9.83 43.78
N THR A 157 0.73 10.72 44.77
CA THR A 157 1.87 11.64 44.96
C THR A 157 2.67 11.37 46.24
N SER A 158 3.80 10.69 46.07
CA SER A 158 5.13 11.20 46.39
C SER A 158 6.16 10.44 45.55
N ALA A 159 7.38 10.97 45.40
CA ALA A 159 8.45 10.25 44.73
C ALA A 159 8.72 8.93 45.50
N GLY A 160 8.28 7.80 44.93
CA GLY A 160 8.45 6.47 45.52
C GLY A 160 7.16 5.74 45.96
N ALA A 161 5.97 6.34 45.81
CA ALA A 161 4.70 5.62 45.99
C ALA A 161 4.30 4.89 44.68
N GLY A 162 3.80 3.66 44.80
CA GLY A 162 3.46 2.78 43.67
C GLY A 162 2.05 2.21 43.75
N ILE A 163 1.54 1.74 42.61
CA ILE A 163 0.32 0.94 42.56
C ILE A 163 0.74 -0.53 42.58
N GLN A 164 0.47 -1.23 43.67
CA GLN A 164 0.65 -2.67 43.76
C GLN A 164 -0.58 -3.39 43.21
N ILE A 165 -0.33 -4.40 42.40
CA ILE A 165 -1.32 -5.32 41.89
C ILE A 165 -1.15 -6.62 42.68
N SER A 166 -2.23 -7.07 43.31
CA SER A 166 -2.25 -8.35 44.04
C SER A 166 -2.45 -9.53 43.08
N PRO A 167 -2.35 -10.79 43.54
CA PRO A 167 -2.65 -11.97 42.73
C PRO A 167 -4.06 -11.99 42.11
N ASN A 168 -5.03 -11.30 42.72
CA ASN A 168 -6.39 -11.14 42.19
C ASN A 168 -6.47 -10.17 40.98
N GLY A 169 -5.34 -9.57 40.58
CA GLY A 169 -5.25 -8.59 39.50
C GLY A 169 -5.67 -7.19 39.93
N GLY A 170 -5.68 -6.24 39.01
CA GLY A 170 -6.11 -4.87 39.31
C GLY A 170 -6.49 -4.13 38.04
N THR A 171 -7.52 -3.29 38.12
CA THR A 171 -8.02 -2.54 36.97
C THR A 171 -7.79 -1.05 37.13
N VAL A 172 -7.31 -0.40 36.08
CA VAL A 172 -7.26 1.05 35.95
C VAL A 172 -8.15 1.46 34.79
N THR A 173 -9.15 2.30 35.08
CA THR A 173 -10.16 2.74 34.12
C THR A 173 -10.05 4.24 33.91
N TYR A 174 -9.96 4.69 32.65
CA TYR A 174 -9.92 6.11 32.32
C TYR A 174 -10.89 6.46 31.18
N ASN A 175 -11.87 7.32 31.47
CA ASN A 175 -13.05 7.59 30.63
C ASN A 175 -13.28 9.08 30.32
N VAL A 176 -12.22 9.89 30.25
CA VAL A 176 -12.35 11.36 30.20
C VAL A 176 -12.10 11.90 28.78
N GLY A 177 -12.85 11.39 27.81
CA GLY A 177 -12.79 11.81 26.41
C GLY A 177 -11.36 11.84 25.83
N ASN A 178 -11.01 12.97 25.24
CA ASN A 178 -9.75 13.36 24.57
C ASN A 178 -8.45 13.24 25.35
N ASN A 179 -8.56 13.09 26.67
CA ASN A 179 -7.47 13.47 27.54
C ASN A 179 -6.41 12.38 27.62
N VAL A 180 -5.17 12.85 27.75
CA VAL A 180 -4.01 12.04 28.10
C VAL A 180 -3.83 12.14 29.61
N THR A 181 -3.76 11.00 30.29
CA THR A 181 -3.25 10.96 31.66
C THR A 181 -1.78 10.59 31.63
N ILE A 182 -0.97 11.34 32.39
CA ILE A 182 0.44 11.03 32.61
C ILE A 182 0.62 10.40 34.00
N PHE A 183 1.02 9.13 34.04
CA PHE A 183 1.41 8.42 35.25
C PHE A 183 2.94 8.34 35.35
N GLN A 184 3.49 8.76 36.49
CA GLN A 184 4.94 8.83 36.74
C GLN A 184 5.39 7.94 37.91
N GLY A 185 4.49 7.13 38.47
CA GLY A 185 4.79 6.15 39.51
C GLY A 185 5.21 4.79 38.94
N THR A 186 5.24 3.76 39.79
CA THR A 186 5.48 2.36 39.41
C THR A 186 4.21 1.52 39.48
N PHE A 187 4.05 0.58 38.56
CA PHE A 187 3.16 -0.57 38.77
C PHE A 187 3.96 -1.75 39.29
N LEU A 188 3.63 -2.21 40.50
CA LEU A 188 4.34 -3.26 41.21
C LEU A 188 3.48 -4.52 41.21
N GLY A 189 4.03 -5.65 40.77
CA GLY A 189 3.45 -6.96 41.04
C GLY A 189 3.80 -7.40 42.45
N GLU A 190 2.83 -7.86 43.24
CA GLU A 190 3.10 -8.44 44.56
C GLU A 190 4.11 -9.60 44.46
N GLY A 191 5.26 -9.45 45.13
CA GLY A 191 6.37 -10.40 45.04
C GLY A 191 7.10 -10.43 43.69
N GLY A 192 6.71 -9.56 42.74
CA GLY A 192 7.33 -9.44 41.43
C GLY A 192 8.68 -8.76 41.48
N THR A 193 9.59 -9.21 40.62
CA THR A 193 10.89 -8.58 40.35
C THR A 193 10.91 -8.05 38.92
N LYS A 194 11.94 -7.28 38.56
CA LYS A 194 12.08 -6.71 37.20
C LYS A 194 12.28 -7.76 36.11
N THR A 195 12.75 -8.96 36.49
CA THR A 195 13.07 -10.07 35.58
C THR A 195 12.15 -11.28 35.77
N ASN A 196 11.19 -11.19 36.70
CA ASN A 196 10.21 -12.22 36.99
C ASN A 196 9.00 -11.53 37.63
N GLY A 197 7.99 -11.18 36.82
CA GLY A 197 6.89 -10.30 37.20
C GLY A 197 5.82 -10.90 38.13
N GLY A 198 6.06 -12.06 38.74
CA GLY A 198 5.06 -12.78 39.51
C GLY A 198 3.90 -13.29 38.64
N ALA A 199 2.68 -13.33 39.18
CA ALA A 199 1.45 -13.76 38.48
C ALA A 199 0.46 -12.61 38.20
N GLN A 200 0.85 -11.36 38.47
CA GLN A 200 -0.11 -10.25 38.61
C GLN A 200 -0.42 -9.57 37.27
N THR A 201 -1.72 -9.34 37.02
CA THR A 201 -2.22 -8.74 35.77
C THR A 201 -2.78 -7.35 36.02
N LEU A 202 -2.18 -6.34 35.37
CA LEU A 202 -2.75 -5.00 35.28
C LEU A 202 -3.72 -4.94 34.10
N THR A 203 -4.98 -4.57 34.37
CA THR A 203 -5.98 -4.35 33.33
C THR A 203 -6.22 -2.87 33.10
N LYS A 204 -6.04 -2.40 31.87
CA LYS A 204 -6.46 -1.07 31.42
C LYS A 204 -7.80 -1.17 30.72
N THR A 205 -8.78 -0.39 31.19
CA THR A 205 -10.06 -0.20 30.52
C THR A 205 -10.36 1.28 30.30
N GLY A 206 -11.49 1.55 29.66
CA GLY A 206 -11.91 2.90 29.32
C GLY A 206 -11.24 3.45 28.07
N THR A 207 -11.84 4.50 27.51
CA THR A 207 -11.55 4.94 26.13
C THR A 207 -10.25 5.74 26.02
N SER A 208 -9.84 6.46 27.07
CA SER A 208 -8.76 7.46 27.00
C SER A 208 -7.34 6.87 27.10
N GLU A 209 -6.32 7.70 26.84
CA GLU A 209 -4.89 7.33 26.93
C GLU A 209 -4.40 7.34 28.38
N LEU A 210 -3.80 6.22 28.80
CA LEU A 210 -2.93 6.12 29.97
C LEU A 210 -1.48 6.11 29.49
N ARG A 211 -0.76 7.21 29.73
CA ARG A 211 0.67 7.35 29.41
C ARG A 211 1.50 7.12 30.65
N VAL A 212 2.45 6.19 30.59
CA VAL A 212 3.44 5.95 31.64
C VAL A 212 4.79 6.56 31.25
N GLN A 213 5.45 7.30 32.14
CA GLN A 213 6.74 7.96 31.82
C GLN A 213 7.60 8.26 33.05
N GLY A 214 8.93 8.36 32.87
CA GLY A 214 9.90 8.71 33.91
C GLY A 214 10.79 7.54 34.36
N VAL A 215 11.75 7.80 35.28
CA VAL A 215 12.74 6.81 35.82
C VAL A 215 12.07 5.54 36.33
N GLN A 216 10.86 5.70 36.85
CA GLN A 216 10.14 4.64 37.52
C GLN A 216 9.62 3.56 36.56
N THR A 217 9.60 3.80 35.24
CA THR A 217 9.27 2.74 34.25
C THR A 217 10.27 1.57 34.29
N ALA A 218 11.50 1.80 34.75
CA ALA A 218 12.47 0.73 35.01
C ALA A 218 12.16 -0.09 36.29
N GLY A 219 11.18 0.33 37.09
CA GLY A 219 10.78 -0.27 38.37
C GLY A 219 9.50 -1.10 38.28
N TYR A 220 8.95 -1.32 37.09
CA TYR A 220 7.69 -2.05 36.93
C TYR A 220 7.93 -3.55 37.09
N THR A 221 7.08 -4.21 37.88
CA THR A 221 7.25 -5.63 38.22
C THR A 221 5.99 -6.46 38.02
N ILE A 222 4.97 -5.92 37.34
CA ILE A 222 3.79 -6.71 36.94
C ILE A 222 4.17 -7.79 35.91
N ALA A 223 3.46 -8.92 35.93
CA ALA A 223 3.69 -10.02 35.00
C ALA A 223 3.06 -9.76 33.63
N LYS A 224 1.81 -9.29 33.66
CA LYS A 224 0.96 -9.20 32.48
C LYS A 224 0.26 -7.85 32.41
N LEU A 225 0.14 -7.34 31.19
CA LEU A 225 -0.63 -6.15 30.88
C LEU A 225 -1.79 -6.51 29.94
N LYS A 226 -3.01 -6.26 30.37
CA LYS A 226 -4.23 -6.49 29.59
C LYS A 226 -4.89 -5.16 29.24
N ILE A 227 -5.10 -4.87 27.96
CA ILE A 227 -5.75 -3.64 27.50
C ILE A 227 -7.05 -3.99 26.79
N LEU A 228 -8.16 -3.67 27.45
CA LEU A 228 -9.53 -3.89 26.94
C LEU A 228 -10.10 -2.65 26.23
N GLY A 229 -9.43 -1.50 26.34
CA GLY A 229 -9.88 -0.27 25.71
C GLY A 229 -8.90 0.89 25.89
N GLY A 230 -8.97 1.83 24.96
CA GLY A 230 -8.12 3.00 24.94
C GLY A 230 -6.65 2.67 24.70
N LEU A 231 -5.78 3.66 24.95
CA LEU A 231 -4.36 3.56 24.66
C LEU A 231 -3.55 3.40 25.94
N TYR A 232 -2.65 2.43 25.98
CA TYR A 232 -1.54 2.39 26.94
C TYR A 232 -0.25 2.83 26.23
N ARG A 233 0.35 3.94 26.64
CA ARG A 233 1.54 4.49 25.98
C ARG A 233 2.73 4.57 26.91
N ILE A 234 3.90 4.13 26.45
CA ILE A 234 5.18 4.50 27.09
C ILE A 234 5.61 5.87 26.54
N GLY A 235 5.64 6.87 27.42
CA GLY A 235 5.95 8.28 27.14
C GLY A 235 7.45 8.57 27.02
N SER A 236 7.82 9.86 26.93
CA SER A 236 9.14 10.42 26.59
C SER A 236 10.39 9.57 26.89
N SER A 237 11.35 9.54 25.95
CA SER A 237 12.68 8.93 26.13
C SER A 237 13.57 9.71 27.11
N THR A 238 13.30 10.99 27.34
CA THR A 238 14.03 11.87 28.26
C THR A 238 13.07 12.93 28.79
N ASN A 239 12.79 12.96 30.09
CA ASN A 239 12.18 14.15 30.68
C ASN A 239 13.25 15.24 30.93
N ALA A 240 12.84 16.40 31.45
CA ALA A 240 13.74 17.54 31.71
C ALA A 240 14.94 17.22 32.62
N SER A 241 14.94 16.07 33.30
CA SER A 241 15.99 15.56 34.17
C SER A 241 16.85 14.46 33.53
N GLY A 242 16.74 14.20 32.22
CA GLY A 242 17.59 13.26 31.48
C GLY A 242 17.28 11.78 31.71
N GLN A 243 16.06 11.45 32.13
CA GLN A 243 15.67 10.13 32.60
C GLN A 243 15.06 9.25 31.48
N LEU A 244 15.52 8.00 31.32
CA LEU A 244 15.12 7.10 30.22
C LEU A 244 13.88 6.26 30.55
N SER A 245 12.83 6.33 29.72
CA SER A 245 11.75 5.34 29.70
C SER A 245 12.19 4.07 28.96
N ALA A 246 11.74 2.90 29.39
CA ALA A 246 12.16 1.61 28.83
C ALA A 246 10.97 0.69 28.53
N GLU A 247 11.21 -0.40 27.78
CA GLU A 247 10.18 -1.40 27.42
C GLU A 247 9.53 -2.05 28.65
N THR A 248 10.26 -2.08 29.78
CA THR A 248 9.76 -2.52 31.09
C THR A 248 8.54 -1.73 31.57
N GLY A 249 8.24 -0.58 30.98
CA GLY A 249 6.96 0.11 31.18
C GLY A 249 5.74 -0.74 30.82
N PHE A 250 5.88 -1.82 30.04
CA PHE A 250 4.82 -2.81 29.80
C PHE A 250 4.76 -3.92 30.86
N GLY A 251 5.72 -4.01 31.77
CA GLY A 251 5.85 -5.04 32.80
C GLY A 251 7.26 -5.59 32.90
N ALA A 252 7.47 -6.52 33.84
CA ALA A 252 8.74 -7.20 34.00
C ALA A 252 9.20 -7.87 32.68
N ILE A 253 10.51 -7.98 32.49
CA ILE A 253 11.10 -8.71 31.35
C ILE A 253 10.77 -10.19 31.52
N PRO A 254 10.14 -10.85 30.53
CA PRO A 254 9.86 -12.28 30.61
C PRO A 254 11.17 -13.11 30.64
N PHE A 255 11.22 -14.14 31.49
CA PHE A 255 12.37 -15.05 31.57
C PHE A 255 12.38 -16.12 30.46
N GLY A 256 11.32 -16.16 29.65
CA GLY A 256 11.09 -17.06 28.51
C GLY A 256 9.82 -16.64 27.77
N GLU A 257 9.57 -17.24 26.60
CA GLU A 257 8.46 -16.86 25.73
C GLU A 257 7.13 -16.85 26.49
N THR A 258 6.53 -15.66 26.60
CA THR A 258 5.27 -15.44 27.30
C THR A 258 4.29 -14.80 26.33
N ALA A 259 3.48 -15.64 25.66
CA ALA A 259 2.57 -15.23 24.60
C ALA A 259 1.56 -14.13 25.02
N ASP A 260 1.15 -14.12 26.28
CA ASP A 260 0.15 -13.21 26.84
C ASP A 260 0.75 -12.17 27.80
N ALA A 261 2.06 -11.90 27.70
CA ALA A 261 2.71 -10.83 28.45
C ALA A 261 2.00 -9.48 28.21
N ILE A 262 1.54 -9.25 26.98
CA ILE A 262 0.58 -8.21 26.63
C ILE A 262 -0.67 -8.88 26.03
N THR A 263 -1.85 -8.50 26.48
CA THR A 263 -3.13 -8.91 25.88
C THR A 263 -3.87 -7.67 25.36
N LEU A 264 -4.27 -7.68 24.09
CA LEU A 264 -5.07 -6.63 23.46
C LEU A 264 -6.43 -7.19 23.06
N ASP A 265 -7.51 -6.62 23.59
CA ASP A 265 -8.88 -7.02 23.22
C ASP A 265 -9.73 -5.75 23.07
N GLY A 266 -9.57 -5.07 21.94
CA GLY A 266 -10.16 -3.75 21.65
C GLY A 266 -9.29 -2.57 22.10
N GLY A 267 -8.17 -2.86 22.77
CA GLY A 267 -7.20 -1.88 23.25
C GLY A 267 -6.02 -1.63 22.31
N ALA A 268 -5.21 -0.64 22.67
CA ALA A 268 -3.99 -0.28 21.95
C ALA A 268 -2.78 -0.13 22.88
N ILE A 269 -1.60 -0.46 22.35
CA ILE A 269 -0.33 -0.01 22.92
C ILE A 269 0.36 0.99 22.00
N GLY A 270 1.21 1.85 22.56
CA GLY A 270 2.03 2.76 21.78
C GLY A 270 3.28 3.22 22.50
N THR A 271 4.15 3.91 21.76
CA THR A 271 5.39 4.49 22.28
C THR A 271 5.51 5.94 21.83
N SER A 272 6.24 6.76 22.58
CA SER A 272 6.58 8.14 22.20
C SER A 272 7.99 8.28 21.60
N PHE A 273 8.76 7.19 21.56
CA PHE A 273 10.12 7.13 21.03
C PHE A 273 10.36 5.74 20.40
N ALA A 274 11.42 5.62 19.60
CA ALA A 274 11.74 4.36 18.92
C ALA A 274 12.06 3.28 19.95
N MET A 275 11.38 2.14 19.88
CA MET A 275 11.52 1.09 20.89
C MET A 275 11.48 -0.29 20.24
N THR A 276 12.21 -1.23 20.85
CA THR A 276 12.17 -2.65 20.53
C THR A 276 11.68 -3.40 21.76
N LEU A 277 10.66 -4.25 21.61
CA LEU A 277 10.22 -5.13 22.69
C LEU A 277 11.24 -6.26 22.89
N ASP A 278 11.25 -6.83 24.10
CA ASP A 278 12.00 -8.05 24.36
C ASP A 278 11.49 -9.21 23.46
N PRO A 279 12.38 -10.06 22.90
CA PRO A 279 11.99 -11.21 22.08
C PRO A 279 11.05 -12.21 22.77
N PHE A 280 11.07 -12.30 24.09
CA PHE A 280 10.19 -13.18 24.85
C PHE A 280 8.85 -12.54 25.23
N ARG A 281 8.67 -11.25 24.96
CA ARG A 281 7.41 -10.55 25.21
C ARG A 281 6.44 -10.75 24.05
N GLY A 282 5.56 -11.73 24.21
CA GLY A 282 4.47 -11.99 23.27
C GLY A 282 3.27 -11.05 23.45
N ILE A 283 2.47 -10.94 22.38
CA ILE A 283 1.20 -10.20 22.37
C ILE A 283 0.07 -11.17 21.98
N THR A 284 -0.95 -11.27 22.82
CA THR A 284 -2.17 -12.04 22.51
C THR A 284 -3.31 -11.11 22.11
N LEU A 285 -3.97 -11.39 21.00
CA LEU A 285 -5.13 -10.66 20.49
C LEU A 285 -6.44 -11.38 20.86
N GLY A 286 -7.27 -10.71 21.66
CA GLY A 286 -8.65 -11.14 21.95
C GLY A 286 -9.56 -11.05 20.73
N GLY A 287 -10.84 -11.38 20.90
CA GLY A 287 -11.81 -11.41 19.78
C GLY A 287 -12.00 -10.04 19.11
N SER A 288 -11.85 -8.95 19.89
CA SER A 288 -11.95 -7.57 19.39
C SER A 288 -10.66 -7.09 18.70
N GLY A 289 -9.60 -7.91 18.72
CA GLY A 289 -8.29 -7.58 18.13
C GLY A 289 -7.48 -6.56 18.94
N GLY A 290 -6.43 -6.03 18.33
CA GLY A 290 -5.51 -5.11 19.01
C GLY A 290 -4.82 -4.13 18.07
N VAL A 291 -4.29 -3.06 18.64
CA VAL A 291 -3.71 -1.94 17.89
C VAL A 291 -2.29 -1.64 18.35
N LEU A 292 -1.38 -1.53 17.39
CA LEU A 292 -0.04 -0.99 17.61
C LEU A 292 0.01 0.45 17.09
N ASN A 293 0.05 1.41 18.02
CA ASN A 293 0.04 2.84 17.76
C ASN A 293 1.46 3.41 17.73
N THR A 294 1.94 3.65 16.51
CA THR A 294 3.26 4.25 16.22
C THR A 294 3.15 5.68 15.71
N THR A 295 2.05 6.39 16.03
CA THR A 295 1.84 7.78 15.56
C THR A 295 2.96 8.71 16.04
N SER A 296 3.54 8.45 17.21
CA SER A 296 4.64 9.26 17.75
C SER A 296 6.04 8.74 17.39
N ALA A 297 6.24 7.43 17.30
CA ALA A 297 7.54 6.81 17.01
C ALA A 297 7.41 5.35 16.56
N THR A 298 8.50 4.73 16.10
CA THR A 298 8.53 3.35 15.60
C THR A 298 8.55 2.29 16.71
N LEU A 299 8.02 1.11 16.43
CA LEU A 299 8.01 -0.04 17.35
C LEU A 299 8.48 -1.31 16.63
N ALA A 300 9.51 -1.98 17.16
CA ALA A 300 9.91 -3.31 16.73
C ALA A 300 9.37 -4.39 17.68
N VAL A 301 8.75 -5.42 17.10
CA VAL A 301 8.14 -6.55 17.83
C VAL A 301 8.81 -7.85 17.37
N PRO A 302 9.85 -8.31 18.09
CA PRO A 302 10.50 -9.60 17.84
C PRO A 302 9.77 -10.78 18.48
N GLY A 303 8.97 -10.55 19.52
CA GLY A 303 8.14 -11.59 20.12
C GLY A 303 6.94 -11.99 19.25
N PRO A 304 6.34 -13.16 19.51
CA PRO A 304 5.21 -13.66 18.75
C PRO A 304 3.93 -12.88 19.04
N ILE A 305 3.08 -12.73 18.02
CA ILE A 305 1.71 -12.24 18.16
C ILE A 305 0.74 -13.39 17.83
N SER A 306 -0.16 -13.71 18.75
CA SER A 306 -1.12 -14.81 18.63
C SER A 306 -2.55 -14.33 18.92
N GLY A 307 -3.55 -15.20 18.76
CA GLY A 307 -4.93 -14.93 19.15
C GLY A 307 -5.96 -14.94 18.02
N ALA A 308 -7.21 -14.64 18.34
CA ALA A 308 -8.32 -14.79 17.39
C ALA A 308 -8.60 -13.52 16.57
N GLY A 309 -8.39 -12.34 17.16
CA GLY A 309 -8.78 -11.07 16.54
C GLY A 309 -7.75 -10.48 15.58
N PRO A 310 -8.12 -9.39 14.88
CA PRO A 310 -7.26 -8.70 13.93
C PRO A 310 -6.15 -7.90 14.61
N LEU A 311 -4.99 -7.79 13.95
CA LEU A 311 -3.94 -6.85 14.29
C LEU A 311 -4.07 -5.58 13.45
N ARG A 312 -4.09 -4.41 14.08
CA ARG A 312 -4.08 -3.12 13.37
C ARG A 312 -2.83 -2.31 13.65
N LEU A 313 -2.20 -1.82 12.59
CA LEU A 313 -0.96 -1.06 12.62
C LEU A 313 -1.22 0.37 12.13
N ILE A 314 -0.88 1.37 12.95
CA ILE A 314 -1.12 2.79 12.64
C ILE A 314 0.12 3.62 12.93
N GLY A 315 0.34 4.68 12.15
CA GLY A 315 1.43 5.63 12.36
C GLY A 315 2.70 5.33 11.58
N ARG A 316 3.83 5.70 12.17
CA ARG A 316 5.12 5.88 11.49
C ARG A 316 5.83 4.58 11.11
N GLY A 317 5.57 3.46 11.79
CA GLY A 317 6.24 2.20 11.46
C GLY A 317 6.25 1.16 12.57
N VAL A 318 5.76 -0.03 12.25
CA VAL A 318 5.92 -1.25 13.05
C VAL A 318 6.81 -2.22 12.29
N THR A 319 7.84 -2.76 12.94
CA THR A 319 8.69 -3.83 12.39
C THR A 319 8.35 -5.15 13.07
N LEU A 320 7.85 -6.11 12.31
CA LEU A 320 7.49 -7.44 12.81
C LEU A 320 8.57 -8.44 12.40
N THR A 321 9.20 -9.08 13.39
CA THR A 321 10.25 -10.10 13.16
C THR A 321 9.97 -11.42 13.89
N GLY A 322 9.02 -11.44 14.83
CA GLY A 322 8.50 -12.66 15.46
C GLY A 322 7.57 -13.46 14.56
N VAL A 323 7.43 -14.77 14.80
CA VAL A 323 6.47 -15.61 14.07
C VAL A 323 5.08 -15.35 14.64
N ASN A 324 4.12 -15.01 13.79
CA ASN A 324 2.79 -14.60 14.21
C ASN A 324 1.73 -15.63 13.80
N SER A 325 0.79 -15.91 14.70
CA SER A 325 -0.22 -16.96 14.57
C SER A 325 -1.66 -16.47 14.77
N TYR A 326 -1.87 -15.15 14.85
CA TYR A 326 -3.22 -14.60 14.98
C TYR A 326 -4.08 -14.85 13.74
N ALA A 327 -5.38 -15.12 13.93
CA ALA A 327 -6.28 -15.54 12.86
C ALA A 327 -7.06 -14.40 12.18
N GLY A 328 -7.27 -13.27 12.87
CA GLY A 328 -8.17 -12.20 12.40
C GLY A 328 -7.62 -11.30 11.28
N GLY A 329 -6.43 -11.59 10.74
CA GLY A 329 -5.80 -10.79 9.68
C GLY A 329 -5.11 -9.52 10.17
N THR A 330 -4.50 -8.80 9.23
CA THR A 330 -3.67 -7.61 9.48
C THR A 330 -4.20 -6.39 8.74
N ILE A 331 -4.42 -5.28 9.45
CA ILE A 331 -4.87 -4.01 8.88
C ILE A 331 -3.76 -2.97 9.02
N ILE A 332 -3.30 -2.40 7.92
CA ILE A 332 -2.26 -1.37 7.88
C ILE A 332 -2.91 -0.04 7.51
N GLY A 333 -3.27 0.74 8.52
CA GLY A 333 -3.95 2.04 8.37
C GLY A 333 -5.08 2.25 9.38
N SER A 334 -5.68 3.44 9.36
CA SER A 334 -6.79 3.81 10.26
C SER A 334 -7.88 4.62 9.58
N ASP A 335 -9.13 4.15 9.68
CA ASP A 335 -10.36 4.87 9.30
C ASP A 335 -11.16 5.42 10.48
N LEU A 336 -10.79 5.04 11.70
CA LEU A 336 -11.74 5.09 12.80
C LEU A 336 -11.04 5.48 14.09
N ALA A 337 -11.76 6.23 14.94
CA ALA A 337 -11.41 6.67 16.29
C ALA A 337 -11.29 5.51 17.30
N MET A 338 -10.61 4.44 16.90
CA MET A 338 -10.59 3.13 17.54
C MET A 338 -9.79 3.05 18.84
N VAL A 339 -9.38 4.20 19.37
CA VAL A 339 -8.67 4.29 20.63
C VAL A 339 -9.09 5.60 21.28
N GLY A 340 -10.32 5.63 21.81
CA GLY A 340 -10.97 6.79 22.45
C GLY A 340 -10.56 8.14 21.89
N SER A 341 -11.19 8.51 20.78
CA SER A 341 -11.13 9.86 20.21
C SER A 341 -9.73 10.44 19.93
N ILE A 342 -8.69 9.60 19.85
CA ILE A 342 -7.49 9.92 19.10
C ILE A 342 -7.84 9.76 17.62
N THR A 343 -8.33 10.85 17.03
CA THR A 343 -8.57 10.95 15.58
C THR A 343 -7.22 11.06 14.89
N THR A 344 -6.75 9.95 14.33
CA THR A 344 -5.61 9.99 13.41
C THR A 344 -6.07 9.48 12.06
N THR A 345 -6.04 10.34 11.05
CA THR A 345 -6.04 9.95 9.62
C THR A 345 -4.64 9.51 9.17
N SER A 346 -3.77 9.13 10.11
CA SER A 346 -2.40 8.74 9.82
C SER A 346 -2.41 7.43 9.04
N GLY A 347 -1.61 7.36 7.98
CA GLY A 347 -1.34 6.09 7.32
C GLY A 347 -0.77 5.05 8.30
N GLY A 348 -0.88 3.78 7.94
CA GLY A 348 -0.22 2.69 8.66
C GLY A 348 1.07 2.32 7.94
N THR A 349 2.14 2.04 8.68
CA THR A 349 3.40 1.55 8.09
C THR A 349 3.84 0.27 8.79
N ALA A 350 4.15 -0.76 8.02
CA ALA A 350 4.65 -2.04 8.51
C ALA A 350 5.89 -2.49 7.73
N THR A 351 6.83 -3.15 8.40
CA THR A 351 8.01 -3.78 7.81
C THR A 351 8.07 -5.25 8.21
N ILE A 352 8.22 -6.12 7.22
CA ILE A 352 8.30 -7.58 7.39
C ILE A 352 9.43 -8.17 6.54
N ASP A 353 9.85 -9.39 6.87
CA ASP A 353 10.82 -10.19 6.11
C ASP A 353 10.19 -11.43 5.45
N SER A 354 8.96 -11.80 5.83
CA SER A 354 8.29 -13.02 5.40
C SER A 354 6.78 -12.97 5.66
N ASP A 355 6.05 -13.90 5.04
CA ASP A 355 4.60 -14.08 5.23
C ASP A 355 4.21 -14.40 6.68
N LEU A 356 5.11 -15.09 7.41
CA LEU A 356 4.91 -15.49 8.81
C LEU A 356 4.72 -14.31 9.77
N ARG A 357 4.98 -13.08 9.31
CA ARG A 357 4.81 -11.86 10.10
C ARG A 357 3.38 -11.31 10.06
N LEU A 358 2.53 -11.78 9.15
CA LEU A 358 1.16 -11.26 8.96
C LEU A 358 0.08 -12.15 9.57
N GLY A 359 0.44 -13.00 10.54
CA GLY A 359 -0.46 -13.91 11.22
C GLY A 359 -0.64 -15.23 10.47
N ALA A 360 -1.57 -16.06 10.96
CA ALA A 360 -1.85 -17.37 10.40
C ALA A 360 -2.27 -17.26 8.93
N VAL A 361 -1.76 -18.18 8.11
CA VAL A 361 -2.20 -18.32 6.71
C VAL A 361 -3.65 -18.81 6.71
N PRO A 362 -4.58 -18.13 6.01
CA PRO A 362 -5.96 -18.59 5.89
C PRO A 362 -6.05 -20.01 5.29
N ALA A 363 -6.93 -20.85 5.85
CA ALA A 363 -7.18 -22.20 5.34
C ALA A 363 -7.93 -22.20 4.00
N THR A 364 -8.70 -21.14 3.73
CA THR A 364 -9.41 -20.88 2.48
C THR A 364 -9.08 -19.48 1.99
N VAL A 365 -9.37 -19.18 0.73
CA VAL A 365 -9.15 -17.84 0.17
C VAL A 365 -9.89 -16.78 0.98
N ASP A 366 -9.13 -15.87 1.60
CA ASP A 366 -9.63 -14.69 2.29
C ASP A 366 -9.05 -13.44 1.62
N ALA A 367 -9.88 -12.77 0.81
CA ALA A 367 -9.53 -11.56 0.07
C ALA A 367 -9.19 -10.36 0.97
N THR A 368 -9.52 -10.44 2.27
CA THR A 368 -9.42 -9.35 3.24
C THR A 368 -8.37 -9.60 4.33
N ASN A 369 -7.66 -10.73 4.27
CA ASN A 369 -6.74 -11.14 5.32
C ASN A 369 -5.64 -10.11 5.59
N VAL A 370 -5.12 -9.48 4.54
CA VAL A 370 -4.23 -8.32 4.66
C VAL A 370 -4.92 -7.12 4.05
N GLN A 371 -5.16 -6.09 4.84
CA GLN A 371 -5.71 -4.83 4.36
C GLN A 371 -4.64 -3.75 4.30
N LEU A 372 -4.39 -3.22 3.11
CA LEU A 372 -3.52 -2.06 2.89
C LEU A 372 -4.37 -0.80 2.77
N GLY A 373 -4.19 0.09 3.73
CA GLY A 373 -4.96 1.33 3.82
C GLY A 373 -6.39 1.07 4.21
N THR A 374 -7.12 2.17 4.33
CA THR A 374 -8.49 2.19 4.78
C THR A 374 -9.27 3.10 3.82
N ALA A 375 -10.55 3.37 4.01
CA ALA A 375 -11.35 4.26 3.16
C ALA A 375 -10.72 5.65 2.98
N THR A 376 -10.05 6.17 4.01
CA THR A 376 -9.55 7.56 4.03
C THR A 376 -8.03 7.70 4.22
N ALA A 377 -7.34 6.65 4.69
CA ALA A 377 -5.89 6.71 4.96
C ALA A 377 -5.12 5.64 4.17
N PRO A 378 -3.93 5.95 3.65
CA PRO A 378 -3.11 4.98 2.93
C PRO A 378 -2.45 3.97 3.89
N GLY A 379 -2.14 2.78 3.37
CA GLY A 379 -1.32 1.78 4.07
C GLY A 379 -0.01 1.52 3.34
N TYR A 380 1.08 1.33 4.08
CA TYR A 380 2.42 1.09 3.56
C TYR A 380 2.99 -0.20 4.14
N LEU A 381 3.24 -1.19 3.28
CA LEU A 381 3.91 -2.44 3.65
C LEU A 381 5.29 -2.49 2.97
N THR A 382 6.34 -2.65 3.76
CA THR A 382 7.70 -2.89 3.28
C THR A 382 8.06 -4.35 3.49
N VAL A 383 8.45 -5.03 2.41
CA VAL A 383 8.91 -6.42 2.43
C VAL A 383 10.40 -6.45 2.14
N THR A 384 11.17 -6.95 3.11
CA THR A 384 12.63 -6.81 3.13
C THR A 384 13.38 -8.00 2.52
N ALA A 385 12.72 -9.14 2.35
CA ALA A 385 13.27 -10.36 1.74
C ALA A 385 12.25 -11.01 0.79
N SER A 386 12.71 -11.90 -0.09
CA SER A 386 11.84 -12.60 -1.04
C SER A 386 10.76 -13.39 -0.31
N THR A 387 9.50 -13.16 -0.68
CA THR A 387 8.34 -13.67 0.06
C THR A 387 7.26 -14.17 -0.91
N LEU A 388 6.73 -15.37 -0.67
CA LEU A 388 5.52 -15.87 -1.32
C LEU A 388 4.34 -15.66 -0.38
N PHE A 389 3.37 -14.85 -0.82
CA PHE A 389 2.05 -14.79 -0.21
C PHE A 389 1.16 -15.85 -0.88
N PRO A 390 0.70 -16.88 -0.15
CA PRO A 390 0.01 -18.03 -0.73
C PRO A 390 -1.36 -17.66 -1.32
N ALA A 391 -1.91 -18.53 -2.17
CA ALA A 391 -3.19 -18.30 -2.86
C ALA A 391 -4.39 -18.04 -1.93
N THR A 392 -4.32 -18.52 -0.68
CA THR A 392 -5.36 -18.31 0.32
C THR A 392 -5.24 -16.96 1.04
N ARG A 393 -4.08 -16.30 0.99
CA ARG A 393 -3.88 -14.99 1.60
C ARG A 393 -4.12 -13.87 0.60
N GLY A 394 -5.30 -13.28 0.67
CA GLY A 394 -5.66 -12.13 -0.15
C GLY A 394 -5.30 -10.78 0.47
N PHE A 395 -5.16 -9.80 -0.42
CA PHE A 395 -4.90 -8.41 -0.10
C PHE A 395 -6.07 -7.55 -0.53
N ARG A 396 -6.55 -6.68 0.37
CA ARG A 396 -7.56 -5.66 0.07
C ARG A 396 -6.96 -4.26 0.19
N VAL A 397 -7.15 -3.44 -0.83
CA VAL A 397 -6.72 -2.03 -0.84
C VAL A 397 -7.90 -1.13 -0.48
N GLY A 398 -7.77 -0.41 0.65
CA GLY A 398 -8.75 0.58 1.09
C GLY A 398 -8.81 1.80 0.15
N GLY A 399 -9.89 2.58 0.21
CA GLY A 399 -10.10 3.75 -0.66
C GLY A 399 -8.98 4.81 -0.63
N GLY A 400 -8.28 4.95 0.49
CA GLY A 400 -7.10 5.81 0.66
C GLY A 400 -5.83 5.28 -0.01
N GLY A 401 -5.87 4.08 -0.59
CA GLY A 401 -4.77 3.47 -1.33
C GLY A 401 -3.84 2.60 -0.49
N GLY A 402 -2.99 1.83 -1.17
CA GLY A 402 -2.06 0.89 -0.54
C GLY A 402 -0.74 0.87 -1.29
N THR A 403 0.37 0.90 -0.56
CA THR A 403 1.72 0.82 -1.10
C THR A 403 2.42 -0.43 -0.62
N LEU A 404 3.02 -1.16 -1.56
CA LEU A 404 3.94 -2.26 -1.32
C LEU A 404 5.35 -1.85 -1.79
N ALA A 405 6.26 -1.67 -0.83
CA ALA A 405 7.68 -1.46 -1.08
C ALA A 405 8.42 -2.79 -0.98
N ILE A 406 9.25 -3.10 -1.98
CA ILE A 406 10.03 -4.34 -2.02
C ILE A 406 11.51 -3.98 -2.11
N ASN A 407 12.30 -4.45 -1.14
CA ASN A 407 13.73 -4.21 -1.10
C ASN A 407 14.44 -4.66 -2.39
N THR A 408 15.59 -4.05 -2.65
CA THR A 408 16.43 -4.40 -3.79
C THR A 408 16.75 -5.90 -3.80
N ALA A 409 16.69 -6.51 -4.99
CA ALA A 409 16.89 -7.94 -5.23
C ALA A 409 15.87 -8.90 -4.59
N ALA A 410 14.92 -8.43 -3.77
CA ALA A 410 13.83 -9.26 -3.29
C ALA A 410 12.74 -9.44 -4.36
N THR A 411 12.14 -10.63 -4.38
CA THR A 411 10.96 -10.93 -5.20
C THR A 411 9.79 -11.26 -4.28
N VAL A 412 8.69 -10.54 -4.43
CA VAL A 412 7.43 -10.87 -3.77
C VAL A 412 6.47 -11.45 -4.80
N THR A 413 5.89 -12.61 -4.49
CA THR A 413 4.82 -13.19 -5.28
C THR A 413 3.52 -13.08 -4.50
N LEU A 414 2.54 -12.37 -5.06
CA LEU A 414 1.15 -12.38 -4.60
C LEU A 414 0.38 -13.44 -5.40
N ALA A 415 0.24 -14.64 -4.82
CA ALA A 415 -0.55 -15.72 -5.42
C ALA A 415 -2.04 -15.60 -5.07
N GLY A 416 -2.37 -15.01 -3.91
CA GLY A 416 -3.74 -14.72 -3.49
C GLY A 416 -4.33 -13.49 -4.19
N PRO A 417 -5.65 -13.26 -4.06
CA PRO A 417 -6.33 -12.18 -4.77
C PRO A 417 -5.94 -10.81 -4.23
N LEU A 418 -5.68 -9.86 -5.13
CA LEU A 418 -5.62 -8.42 -4.86
C LEU A 418 -6.95 -7.78 -5.23
N SER A 419 -7.59 -7.13 -4.25
CA SER A 419 -8.94 -6.55 -4.37
C SER A 419 -9.00 -5.13 -3.80
N GLY A 420 -10.15 -4.48 -3.91
CA GLY A 420 -10.40 -3.16 -3.31
C GLY A 420 -10.50 -2.02 -4.33
N THR A 421 -10.85 -0.84 -3.83
CA THR A 421 -11.20 0.31 -4.68
C THR A 421 -10.12 1.39 -4.73
N GLY A 422 -9.16 1.39 -3.79
CA GLY A 422 -8.06 2.34 -3.81
C GLY A 422 -6.95 1.95 -4.77
N ALA A 423 -6.10 2.92 -5.10
CA ALA A 423 -4.92 2.69 -5.93
C ALA A 423 -3.89 1.82 -5.20
N PHE A 424 -3.37 0.82 -5.91
CA PHE A 424 -2.26 0.00 -5.43
C PHE A 424 -0.94 0.46 -6.03
N ILE A 425 0.06 0.66 -5.19
CA ILE A 425 1.35 1.22 -5.58
C ILE A 425 2.45 0.21 -5.26
N LYS A 426 3.11 -0.31 -6.29
CA LYS A 426 4.41 -0.98 -6.17
C LYS A 426 5.52 0.06 -6.26
N THR A 427 6.35 0.13 -5.22
CA THR A 427 7.53 1.01 -5.16
C THR A 427 8.82 0.23 -4.87
N SER A 428 9.96 0.93 -4.82
CA SER A 428 11.32 0.39 -4.64
C SER A 428 11.77 -0.56 -5.77
N SER A 429 13.04 -0.96 -5.75
CA SER A 429 13.67 -1.65 -6.88
C SER A 429 13.47 -3.17 -6.95
N GLY A 430 12.80 -3.79 -5.96
CA GLY A 430 12.48 -5.22 -6.00
C GLY A 430 11.40 -5.59 -7.02
N THR A 431 11.18 -6.89 -7.21
CA THR A 431 10.19 -7.45 -8.14
C THR A 431 8.90 -7.81 -7.42
N LEU A 432 7.75 -7.43 -7.98
CA LEU A 432 6.43 -7.92 -7.62
C LEU A 432 5.88 -8.80 -8.74
N VAL A 433 5.54 -10.05 -8.42
CA VAL A 433 4.83 -10.96 -9.32
C VAL A 433 3.37 -11.04 -8.87
N LEU A 434 2.44 -10.64 -9.75
CA LEU A 434 1.00 -10.87 -9.54
C LEU A 434 0.62 -12.16 -10.25
N ALA A 435 0.54 -13.26 -9.49
CA ALA A 435 0.32 -14.60 -10.03
C ALA A 435 -1.16 -15.01 -10.07
N GLY A 436 -2.00 -14.39 -9.25
CA GLY A 436 -3.45 -14.64 -9.19
C GLY A 436 -4.28 -13.70 -10.08
N SER A 437 -5.54 -14.07 -10.30
CA SER A 437 -6.57 -13.17 -10.85
C SER A 437 -6.98 -12.14 -9.80
N ASN A 438 -6.96 -10.87 -10.17
CA ASN A 438 -7.16 -9.74 -9.27
C ASN A 438 -8.45 -8.98 -9.61
N SER A 439 -9.09 -8.40 -8.59
CA SER A 439 -10.34 -7.66 -8.71
C SER A 439 -10.23 -6.20 -8.26
N ILE A 440 -9.02 -5.71 -8.05
CA ILE A 440 -8.76 -4.31 -7.72
C ILE A 440 -9.28 -3.37 -8.83
N SER A 441 -9.99 -2.31 -8.44
CA SER A 441 -10.57 -1.34 -9.38
C SER A 441 -9.91 0.04 -9.34
N GLY A 442 -9.07 0.32 -8.33
CA GLY A 442 -8.40 1.61 -8.18
C GLY A 442 -7.14 1.79 -9.05
N GLY A 443 -6.82 0.80 -9.88
CA GLY A 443 -5.62 0.79 -10.73
C GLY A 443 -4.35 0.37 -9.99
N ILE A 444 -3.33 0.02 -10.78
CA ILE A 444 -2.00 -0.38 -10.29
C ILE A 444 -0.97 0.62 -10.78
N THR A 445 -0.13 1.12 -9.88
CA THR A 445 1.01 1.97 -10.20
C THR A 445 2.31 1.23 -9.92
N SER A 446 3.22 1.19 -10.89
CA SER A 446 4.57 0.65 -10.73
C SER A 446 5.60 1.76 -10.88
N TRP A 447 6.42 1.98 -9.83
CA TRP A 447 7.55 2.90 -9.84
C TRP A 447 8.66 2.44 -8.88
N GLY A 448 9.72 3.24 -8.71
CA GLY A 448 10.87 2.94 -7.85
C GLY A 448 11.99 2.18 -8.57
N GLY A 449 11.93 2.06 -9.90
CA GLY A 449 12.87 1.28 -10.70
C GLY A 449 12.71 -0.24 -10.60
N GLY A 450 11.77 -0.74 -9.79
CA GLY A 450 11.47 -2.16 -9.64
C GLY A 450 10.58 -2.71 -10.75
N LEU A 451 10.42 -4.02 -10.76
CA LEU A 451 9.65 -4.74 -11.78
C LEU A 451 8.27 -5.15 -11.24
N LEU A 452 7.22 -4.89 -12.02
CA LEU A 452 5.92 -5.56 -11.90
C LEU A 452 5.84 -6.65 -12.97
N GLU A 453 5.63 -7.91 -12.60
CA GLU A 453 5.52 -9.04 -13.53
C GLU A 453 4.09 -9.60 -13.51
N VAL A 454 3.53 -9.81 -14.71
CA VAL A 454 2.17 -10.33 -14.93
C VAL A 454 2.14 -11.34 -16.07
N ALA A 455 1.26 -12.34 -15.98
CA ALA A 455 1.10 -13.38 -17.01
C ALA A 455 -0.27 -13.34 -17.73
N ALA A 456 -1.20 -12.48 -17.31
CA ALA A 456 -2.52 -12.35 -17.93
C ALA A 456 -3.16 -10.98 -17.61
N ASP A 457 -4.13 -10.54 -18.42
CA ASP A 457 -4.91 -9.30 -18.17
C ASP A 457 -5.62 -9.33 -16.81
N ALA A 458 -6.11 -10.50 -16.39
CA ALA A 458 -6.78 -10.68 -15.10
C ALA A 458 -5.89 -10.36 -13.89
N ALA A 459 -4.55 -10.41 -14.04
CA ALA A 459 -3.63 -10.02 -12.97
C ALA A 459 -3.62 -8.50 -12.75
N LEU A 460 -4.08 -7.69 -13.71
CA LEU A 460 -4.07 -6.22 -13.63
C LEU A 460 -5.31 -5.63 -12.92
N GLY A 461 -6.23 -6.46 -12.42
CA GLY A 461 -7.39 -6.05 -11.64
C GLY A 461 -8.72 -6.28 -12.34
N ALA A 462 -9.77 -5.56 -11.95
CA ALA A 462 -11.08 -5.66 -12.57
C ALA A 462 -11.10 -4.97 -13.96
N VAL A 463 -11.83 -5.55 -14.92
CA VAL A 463 -12.14 -4.90 -16.20
C VAL A 463 -13.44 -4.10 -16.02
N SER A 464 -13.39 -2.78 -16.23
CA SER A 464 -14.59 -1.94 -16.22
C SER A 464 -15.35 -2.04 -17.55
N GLY A 465 -16.67 -1.80 -17.52
CA GLY A 465 -17.47 -1.63 -18.73
C GLY A 465 -17.13 -0.35 -19.53
N THR A 466 -16.38 0.57 -18.92
CA THR A 466 -15.89 1.82 -19.54
C THR A 466 -14.37 1.90 -19.49
N LEU A 467 -13.79 2.66 -20.43
CA LEU A 467 -12.34 2.91 -20.46
C LEU A 467 -11.84 3.49 -19.13
N GLN A 468 -10.78 2.88 -18.59
CA GLN A 468 -10.02 3.33 -17.43
C GLN A 468 -8.61 3.73 -17.89
N PRO A 469 -8.35 5.02 -18.20
CA PRO A 469 -7.07 5.46 -18.76
C PRO A 469 -5.85 5.15 -17.88
N ALA A 470 -6.04 5.10 -16.57
CA ALA A 470 -5.01 4.86 -15.56
C ALA A 470 -5.17 3.48 -14.86
N ALA A 471 -5.72 2.48 -15.54
CA ALA A 471 -5.80 1.11 -14.99
C ALA A 471 -4.41 0.56 -14.63
N LEU A 472 -3.41 0.87 -15.45
CA LEU A 472 -2.00 0.70 -15.14
C LEU A 472 -1.30 2.06 -15.28
N THR A 473 -0.51 2.44 -14.27
CA THR A 473 0.32 3.63 -14.30
C THR A 473 1.79 3.26 -14.17
N LEU A 474 2.60 3.72 -15.12
CA LEU A 474 4.05 3.53 -15.14
C LEU A 474 4.72 4.86 -14.85
N ALA A 475 5.68 4.83 -13.92
CA ALA A 475 6.40 5.97 -13.35
C ALA A 475 5.68 6.69 -12.20
N GLY A 476 6.50 7.06 -11.20
CA GLY A 476 6.13 7.95 -10.10
C GLY A 476 6.79 9.32 -10.29
N ALA A 477 6.68 10.18 -9.29
CA ALA A 477 7.24 11.53 -9.35
C ALA A 477 8.77 11.59 -9.61
N THR A 478 9.52 10.58 -9.14
CA THR A 478 10.99 10.62 -9.07
C THR A 478 11.72 9.49 -9.78
N THR A 479 11.03 8.39 -10.15
CA THR A 479 11.66 7.27 -10.89
C THR A 479 10.70 6.64 -11.89
N SER A 480 11.28 6.03 -12.94
CA SER A 480 10.56 5.27 -13.98
C SER A 480 9.90 4.01 -13.41
N GLY A 481 8.83 3.57 -14.08
CA GLY A 481 8.13 2.32 -13.81
C GLY A 481 8.44 1.25 -14.85
N ARG A 482 8.39 -0.03 -14.44
CA ARG A 482 8.52 -1.16 -15.36
C ARG A 482 7.42 -2.19 -15.11
N VAL A 483 6.86 -2.71 -16.20
CA VAL A 483 6.00 -3.88 -16.23
C VAL A 483 6.60 -4.92 -17.19
N ARG A 484 6.50 -6.21 -16.85
CA ARG A 484 6.85 -7.34 -17.71
C ARG A 484 5.64 -8.21 -17.97
N ALA A 485 5.37 -8.48 -19.24
CA ALA A 485 4.51 -9.59 -19.65
C ALA A 485 5.34 -10.87 -19.72
N ALA A 486 5.09 -11.78 -18.78
CA ALA A 486 5.76 -13.08 -18.69
C ALA A 486 5.20 -14.11 -19.69
N GLU A 487 3.96 -13.91 -20.13
CA GLU A 487 3.24 -14.77 -21.06
C GLU A 487 2.56 -13.95 -22.17
N SER A 488 2.10 -14.63 -23.22
CA SER A 488 1.35 -13.99 -24.31
C SER A 488 -0.09 -13.73 -23.89
N PHE A 489 -0.54 -12.47 -23.97
CA PHE A 489 -1.94 -12.11 -23.75
C PHE A 489 -2.31 -10.77 -24.39
N THR A 490 -3.60 -10.55 -24.55
CA THR A 490 -4.19 -9.28 -24.99
C THR A 490 -4.85 -8.61 -23.79
N MET A 491 -4.52 -7.33 -23.56
CA MET A 491 -5.21 -6.53 -22.55
C MET A 491 -6.63 -6.17 -22.99
N SER A 492 -7.52 -5.91 -22.04
CA SER A 492 -8.84 -5.36 -22.37
C SER A 492 -8.72 -3.98 -23.04
N PRO A 493 -9.53 -3.64 -24.06
CA PRO A 493 -9.55 -2.31 -24.66
C PRO A 493 -9.97 -1.21 -23.66
N ASN A 494 -10.65 -1.59 -22.58
CA ASN A 494 -11.03 -0.67 -21.51
C ASN A 494 -9.91 -0.45 -20.47
N ARG A 495 -8.73 -1.07 -20.62
CA ARG A 495 -7.57 -0.79 -19.78
C ARG A 495 -6.57 0.11 -20.51
N GLY A 496 -6.51 1.37 -20.08
CA GLY A 496 -5.45 2.27 -20.48
C GLY A 496 -4.18 2.10 -19.65
N ILE A 497 -3.07 2.55 -20.23
CA ILE A 497 -1.79 2.71 -19.54
C ILE A 497 -1.50 4.21 -19.46
N THR A 498 -1.26 4.75 -18.27
CA THR A 498 -0.74 6.12 -18.10
C THR A 498 0.76 6.08 -17.86
N ILE A 499 1.52 6.87 -18.60
CA ILE A 499 2.95 7.10 -18.36
C ILE A 499 3.12 8.50 -17.78
N ASN A 500 3.36 8.58 -16.47
CA ASN A 500 3.49 9.85 -15.79
C ASN A 500 4.76 10.60 -16.20
N VAL A 501 4.67 11.92 -16.10
CA VAL A 501 5.83 12.82 -16.17
C VAL A 501 6.48 12.91 -14.80
N GLY A 502 7.80 12.82 -14.79
CA GLY A 502 8.64 13.20 -13.66
C GLY A 502 10.10 13.28 -14.12
N GLY A 503 10.99 13.66 -13.21
CA GLY A 503 12.40 13.91 -13.54
C GLY A 503 12.65 15.31 -14.13
N THR A 504 13.92 15.58 -14.47
CA THR A 504 14.34 16.85 -15.07
C THR A 504 14.25 16.77 -16.60
N THR A 505 14.27 17.91 -17.29
CA THR A 505 14.33 17.96 -18.77
C THR A 505 15.51 17.17 -19.36
N ALA A 506 16.60 17.02 -18.59
CA ALA A 506 17.79 16.26 -18.99
C ALA A 506 17.63 14.73 -18.86
N SER A 507 16.70 14.25 -18.02
CA SER A 507 16.40 12.82 -17.88
C SER A 507 14.90 12.65 -17.62
N PRO A 508 14.07 12.78 -18.65
CA PRO A 508 12.63 12.62 -18.50
C PRO A 508 12.36 11.18 -18.08
N LEU A 509 11.62 11.00 -16.99
CA LEU A 509 11.16 9.68 -16.55
C LEU A 509 10.17 9.09 -17.57
N GLY A 510 9.99 7.78 -17.49
CA GLY A 510 9.12 7.06 -18.40
C GLY A 510 8.67 5.70 -17.89
N GLY A 511 7.91 5.01 -18.73
CA GLY A 511 7.43 3.66 -18.51
C GLY A 511 8.19 2.68 -19.39
N THR A 512 8.61 1.56 -18.82
CA THR A 512 9.17 0.44 -19.57
C THR A 512 8.15 -0.69 -19.63
N ILE A 513 7.84 -1.14 -20.85
CA ILE A 513 7.10 -2.37 -21.11
C ILE A 513 8.12 -3.41 -21.59
N ASP A 514 8.30 -4.44 -20.79
CA ASP A 514 9.17 -5.59 -21.07
C ASP A 514 8.30 -6.77 -21.53
N VAL A 515 8.68 -7.41 -22.63
CA VAL A 515 8.00 -8.62 -23.11
C VAL A 515 9.03 -9.74 -23.25
N VAL A 516 8.79 -10.85 -22.56
CA VAL A 516 9.68 -12.01 -22.55
C VAL A 516 9.80 -12.62 -23.96
N ALA A 517 10.94 -13.27 -24.22
CA ALA A 517 11.22 -13.96 -25.49
C ALA A 517 10.04 -14.83 -25.94
N GLU A 518 9.76 -14.82 -27.25
CA GLU A 518 8.69 -15.62 -27.89
C GLU A 518 7.27 -15.31 -27.39
N LYS A 519 7.10 -14.29 -26.53
CA LYS A 519 5.79 -13.83 -26.05
C LYS A 519 5.34 -12.57 -26.78
N THR A 520 4.01 -12.39 -26.82
CA THR A 520 3.37 -11.23 -27.41
C THR A 520 2.41 -10.59 -26.42
N LEU A 521 2.61 -9.30 -26.12
CA LEU A 521 1.66 -8.46 -25.40
C LEU A 521 0.93 -7.56 -26.39
N THR A 522 -0.40 -7.66 -26.47
CA THR A 522 -1.23 -6.75 -27.27
C THR A 522 -1.97 -5.75 -26.38
N VAL A 523 -1.81 -4.45 -26.67
CA VAL A 523 -2.40 -3.34 -25.93
C VAL A 523 -3.38 -2.58 -26.84
N PRO A 524 -4.69 -2.91 -26.77
CA PRO A 524 -5.72 -2.19 -27.53
C PRO A 524 -6.21 -0.92 -26.83
N GLY A 525 -6.06 -0.82 -25.51
CA GLY A 525 -6.37 0.41 -24.76
C GLY A 525 -5.33 1.51 -25.03
N PRO A 526 -5.67 2.78 -24.75
CA PRO A 526 -4.79 3.90 -25.02
C PRO A 526 -3.60 3.93 -24.05
N ILE A 527 -2.42 4.28 -24.57
CA ILE A 527 -1.29 4.73 -23.75
C ILE A 527 -1.29 6.26 -23.73
N THR A 528 -1.36 6.85 -22.55
CA THR A 528 -1.55 8.29 -22.31
C THR A 528 -0.46 8.84 -21.39
N GLY A 529 -0.42 10.17 -21.17
CA GLY A 529 0.48 10.82 -20.20
C GLY A 529 1.67 11.53 -20.85
N GLY A 530 2.55 12.10 -20.02
CA GLY A 530 3.66 12.93 -20.51
C GLY A 530 5.00 12.20 -20.68
N GLY A 531 5.17 11.03 -20.06
CA GLY A 531 6.46 10.35 -19.98
C GLY A 531 6.84 9.59 -21.26
N ARG A 532 8.10 9.13 -21.31
CA ARG A 532 8.66 8.35 -22.42
C ARG A 532 8.19 6.89 -22.34
N LEU A 533 7.93 6.25 -23.47
CA LEU A 533 7.68 4.80 -23.54
C LEU A 533 8.97 4.07 -23.97
N THR A 534 9.40 3.08 -23.21
CA THR A 534 10.48 2.17 -23.59
C THR A 534 9.93 0.75 -23.77
N LYS A 535 10.08 0.19 -24.97
CA LYS A 535 9.91 -1.25 -25.22
C LYS A 535 11.23 -1.96 -24.95
N SER A 536 11.20 -2.98 -24.11
CA SER A 536 12.35 -3.86 -23.79
C SER A 536 11.94 -5.34 -23.85
N GLY A 537 12.90 -6.23 -23.62
CA GLY A 537 12.72 -7.67 -23.78
C GLY A 537 12.65 -8.10 -25.24
N SER A 538 13.02 -9.34 -25.52
CA SER A 538 13.13 -9.86 -26.89
C SER A 538 11.79 -10.23 -27.53
N GLY A 539 10.68 -10.24 -26.78
CA GLY A 539 9.35 -10.49 -27.32
C GLY A 539 8.73 -9.32 -28.08
N THR A 540 7.45 -9.46 -28.40
CA THR A 540 6.69 -8.51 -29.23
C THR A 540 5.69 -7.71 -28.40
N LEU A 541 5.72 -6.38 -28.52
CA LEU A 541 4.65 -5.50 -28.03
C LEU A 541 3.85 -4.98 -29.22
N VAL A 542 2.54 -5.19 -29.21
CA VAL A 542 1.61 -4.68 -30.22
C VAL A 542 0.78 -3.56 -29.64
N LEU A 543 0.88 -2.36 -30.19
CA LEU A 543 0.01 -1.21 -29.91
C LEU A 543 -1.07 -1.16 -31.00
N SER A 544 -2.24 -1.73 -30.70
CA SER A 544 -3.34 -1.85 -31.67
C SER A 544 -4.40 -0.75 -31.52
N GLY A 545 -4.38 0.00 -30.41
CA GLY A 545 -5.23 1.17 -30.18
C GLY A 545 -4.56 2.50 -30.54
N SER A 546 -5.29 3.60 -30.32
CA SER A 546 -4.74 4.96 -30.42
C SER A 546 -4.08 5.36 -29.09
N SER A 547 -2.84 5.81 -29.16
CA SER A 547 -2.04 6.29 -28.02
C SER A 547 -1.63 7.74 -28.24
N ASN A 548 -1.56 8.52 -27.16
CA ASN A 548 -1.31 9.97 -27.20
C ASN A 548 -0.35 10.45 -26.09
N TYR A 549 0.58 9.59 -25.66
CA TYR A 549 1.62 10.01 -24.73
C TYR A 549 2.61 10.99 -25.38
N ALA A 550 3.00 12.04 -24.64
CA ALA A 550 3.79 13.14 -25.19
C ALA A 550 5.29 12.82 -25.35
N GLY A 551 5.83 11.88 -24.57
CA GLY A 551 7.25 11.55 -24.55
C GLY A 551 7.70 10.71 -25.75
N THR A 552 9.03 10.54 -25.90
CA THR A 552 9.61 9.72 -26.98
C THR A 552 9.26 8.24 -26.82
N THR A 553 9.23 7.51 -27.92
CA THR A 553 9.24 6.03 -27.93
C THR A 553 10.68 5.54 -28.10
N THR A 554 11.13 4.59 -27.29
CA THR A 554 12.42 3.92 -27.48
C THR A 554 12.19 2.42 -27.57
N VAL A 555 12.57 1.80 -28.69
CA VAL A 555 12.59 0.35 -28.85
C VAL A 555 14.01 -0.13 -28.57
N SER A 556 14.22 -0.66 -27.37
CA SER A 556 15.54 -1.08 -26.89
C SER A 556 15.89 -2.52 -27.23
N SER A 557 14.88 -3.39 -27.39
CA SER A 557 15.04 -4.80 -27.78
C SER A 557 13.70 -5.39 -28.23
N GLY A 558 13.77 -6.49 -28.96
CA GLY A 558 12.62 -7.19 -29.52
C GLY A 558 11.84 -6.34 -30.52
N THR A 559 10.55 -6.63 -30.67
CA THR A 559 9.70 -5.99 -31.68
C THR A 559 8.63 -5.10 -31.04
N LEU A 560 8.50 -3.87 -31.52
CA LEU A 560 7.33 -3.02 -31.31
C LEU A 560 6.52 -2.98 -32.61
N VAL A 561 5.28 -3.45 -32.60
CA VAL A 561 4.34 -3.33 -33.71
C VAL A 561 3.35 -2.22 -33.40
N VAL A 562 3.19 -1.26 -34.29
CA VAL A 562 2.18 -0.21 -34.18
C VAL A 562 1.16 -0.41 -35.30
N SER A 563 0.07 -1.09 -34.97
CA SER A 563 -1.06 -1.33 -35.88
C SER A 563 -2.25 -0.39 -35.61
N GLY A 564 -2.22 0.34 -34.49
CA GLY A 564 -3.08 1.48 -34.21
C GLY A 564 -2.41 2.79 -34.63
N GLN A 565 -2.37 3.78 -33.73
CA GLN A 565 -1.73 5.08 -33.99
C GLN A 565 -1.04 5.58 -32.73
N VAL A 566 0.15 6.19 -32.86
CA VAL A 566 0.80 6.94 -31.78
C VAL A 566 0.91 8.41 -32.19
N THR A 567 0.20 9.28 -31.49
CA THR A 567 0.18 10.73 -31.74
C THR A 567 1.21 11.47 -30.89
N GLY A 568 1.33 12.79 -31.10
CA GLY A 568 2.30 13.65 -30.42
C GLY A 568 3.47 14.06 -31.33
N THR A 569 4.43 14.80 -30.76
CA THR A 569 5.55 15.40 -31.53
C THR A 569 6.91 14.81 -31.20
N ALA A 570 7.05 14.13 -30.05
CA ALA A 570 8.30 13.47 -29.71
C ALA A 570 8.57 12.28 -30.64
N GLY A 571 9.84 11.98 -30.95
CA GLY A 571 10.18 10.94 -31.91
C GLY A 571 10.00 9.50 -31.40
N ALA A 572 10.18 8.55 -32.31
CA ALA A 572 10.45 7.15 -32.04
C ALA A 572 11.91 6.83 -32.38
N SER A 573 12.60 6.07 -31.52
CA SER A 573 13.98 5.64 -31.72
C SER A 573 14.08 4.12 -31.63
N VAL A 574 14.74 3.52 -32.62
CA VAL A 574 15.01 2.07 -32.67
C VAL A 574 16.50 1.85 -32.41
N LEU A 575 16.82 1.07 -31.38
CA LEU A 575 18.21 0.76 -31.00
C LEU A 575 18.70 -0.54 -31.64
N ALA A 576 19.98 -0.85 -31.43
CA ALA A 576 20.63 -2.04 -31.97
C ALA A 576 19.89 -3.34 -31.61
N GLY A 577 19.61 -4.17 -32.62
CA GLY A 577 18.93 -5.46 -32.47
C GLY A 577 17.43 -5.37 -32.17
N ALA A 578 16.85 -4.16 -32.23
CA ALA A 578 15.42 -3.95 -32.05
C ALA A 578 14.71 -3.68 -33.38
N THR A 579 13.41 -3.98 -33.43
CA THR A 579 12.56 -3.75 -34.61
C THR A 579 11.34 -2.92 -34.26
N LEU A 580 11.06 -1.88 -35.05
CA LEU A 580 9.78 -1.18 -35.06
C LEU A 580 9.03 -1.56 -36.34
N VAL A 581 7.80 -2.07 -36.23
CA VAL A 581 6.93 -2.39 -37.37
C VAL A 581 5.81 -1.35 -37.45
N LEU A 582 5.76 -0.64 -38.58
CA LEU A 582 4.69 0.27 -38.95
C LEU A 582 3.61 -0.53 -39.68
N ALA A 583 2.50 -0.79 -38.99
CA ALA A 583 1.43 -1.67 -39.46
C ALA A 583 0.09 -0.94 -39.65
N SER A 584 0.14 0.38 -39.80
CA SER A 584 -1.00 1.21 -40.19
C SER A 584 -0.54 2.48 -40.91
N ASP A 585 -1.44 3.07 -41.68
CA ASP A 585 -1.17 4.26 -42.52
C ASP A 585 -0.77 5.49 -41.70
N SER A 586 -1.08 5.48 -40.40
CA SER A 586 -0.74 6.55 -39.47
C SER A 586 -0.09 6.05 -38.19
N ALA A 587 0.68 4.97 -38.26
CA ALA A 587 1.32 4.34 -37.10
C ALA A 587 2.06 5.35 -36.21
N LEU A 588 2.84 6.26 -36.81
CA LEU A 588 3.56 7.32 -36.08
C LEU A 588 2.94 8.73 -36.23
N ALA A 589 1.85 8.88 -36.97
CA ALA A 589 1.22 10.17 -37.26
C ALA A 589 2.27 11.28 -37.56
N THR A 590 2.38 12.29 -36.70
CA THR A 590 3.31 13.43 -36.84
C THR A 590 4.65 13.24 -36.10
N ARG A 591 5.05 12.01 -35.78
CA ARG A 591 6.26 11.73 -35.00
C ARG A 591 7.45 11.45 -35.93
N PRO A 592 8.64 12.02 -35.66
CA PRO A 592 9.85 11.66 -36.37
C PRO A 592 10.36 10.28 -35.94
N LEU A 593 11.07 9.60 -36.84
CA LEU A 593 11.66 8.28 -36.64
C LEU A 593 13.19 8.37 -36.74
N THR A 594 13.86 7.79 -35.75
CA THR A 594 15.31 7.59 -35.74
C THR A 594 15.62 6.10 -35.70
N VAL A 595 16.31 5.61 -36.73
CA VAL A 595 16.82 4.24 -36.79
C VAL A 595 18.30 4.26 -36.45
N GLY A 596 18.62 3.82 -35.23
CA GLY A 596 20.00 3.72 -34.75
C GLY A 596 20.77 2.59 -35.43
N SER A 597 22.06 2.50 -35.10
CA SER A 597 22.94 1.46 -35.62
C SER A 597 22.42 0.07 -35.27
N PHE A 598 22.31 -0.80 -36.28
CA PHE A 598 21.74 -2.15 -36.19
C PHE A 598 20.28 -2.21 -35.73
N GLY A 599 19.55 -1.08 -35.72
CA GLY A 599 18.10 -1.05 -35.54
C GLY A 599 17.38 -1.23 -36.88
N THR A 600 16.17 -1.79 -36.83
CA THR A 600 15.34 -1.99 -38.03
C THR A 600 13.98 -1.32 -37.87
N ALA A 601 13.59 -0.48 -38.82
CA ALA A 601 12.19 -0.09 -39.00
C ALA A 601 11.62 -0.85 -40.19
N ALA A 602 10.49 -1.54 -40.03
CA ALA A 602 9.85 -2.31 -41.08
C ALA A 602 8.43 -1.81 -41.34
N VAL A 603 7.97 -1.88 -42.59
CA VAL A 603 6.57 -1.62 -42.95
C VAL A 603 5.85 -2.95 -43.19
N SER A 604 4.68 -3.12 -42.59
CA SER A 604 3.90 -4.35 -42.70
C SER A 604 3.00 -4.33 -43.93
N GLY A 605 2.96 -5.43 -44.68
CA GLY A 605 2.08 -5.59 -45.83
C GLY A 605 2.25 -4.46 -46.86
N ASN A 606 1.12 -4.07 -47.46
CA ASN A 606 1.04 -2.99 -48.45
C ASN A 606 0.68 -1.65 -47.78
N THR A 607 1.11 -1.41 -46.54
CA THR A 607 0.75 -0.18 -45.82
C THR A 607 1.45 1.03 -46.43
N ALA A 608 0.69 2.11 -46.61
CA ALA A 608 1.20 3.43 -47.01
C ALA A 608 1.23 4.35 -45.79
N THR A 609 2.40 4.49 -45.16
CA THR A 609 2.55 5.20 -43.89
C THR A 609 3.25 6.55 -44.06
N THR A 610 2.99 7.46 -43.12
CA THR A 610 3.65 8.77 -43.07
C THR A 610 4.42 8.96 -41.76
N VAL A 611 5.63 9.51 -41.85
CA VAL A 611 6.45 9.91 -40.71
C VAL A 611 6.87 11.37 -40.82
N ALA A 612 6.94 12.08 -39.69
CA ALA A 612 7.26 13.52 -39.73
C ALA A 612 8.70 13.82 -40.13
N GLY A 613 9.59 12.87 -39.86
CA GLY A 613 10.96 12.89 -40.33
C GLY A 613 11.64 11.55 -40.14
N LEU A 614 12.74 11.34 -40.86
CA LEU A 614 13.49 10.09 -40.85
C LEU A 614 14.99 10.35 -40.74
N SER A 615 15.61 9.77 -39.72
CA SER A 615 17.06 9.76 -39.54
C SER A 615 17.53 8.31 -39.43
N ILE A 616 18.43 7.91 -40.31
CA ILE A 616 19.01 6.57 -40.36
C ILE A 616 20.48 6.69 -40.00
N SER A 617 20.98 5.87 -39.06
CA SER A 617 22.42 5.86 -38.78
C SER A 617 23.16 5.34 -40.03
N GLY A 618 23.97 6.21 -40.63
CA GLY A 618 24.48 6.05 -42.00
C GLY A 618 25.44 4.87 -42.26
N SER A 619 25.68 4.00 -41.28
CA SER A 619 26.55 2.82 -41.44
C SER A 619 25.91 1.48 -41.11
N SER A 620 24.71 1.44 -40.50
CA SER A 620 24.13 0.18 -40.01
C SER A 620 22.64 0.24 -39.61
N GLY A 621 21.97 1.38 -39.72
CA GLY A 621 20.52 1.45 -39.48
C GLY A 621 19.76 1.01 -40.73
N LEU A 622 18.67 0.25 -40.57
CA LEU A 622 17.91 -0.31 -41.70
C LEU A 622 16.44 0.11 -41.67
N VAL A 623 15.93 0.60 -42.79
CA VAL A 623 14.50 0.78 -43.05
C VAL A 623 14.09 -0.21 -44.13
N ASP A 624 13.26 -1.19 -43.78
CA ASP A 624 12.72 -2.18 -44.70
C ASP A 624 11.27 -1.82 -45.05
N VAL A 625 11.02 -1.40 -46.29
CA VAL A 625 9.65 -1.10 -46.72
C VAL A 625 8.81 -2.34 -46.98
N GLY A 626 9.41 -3.53 -47.06
CA GLY A 626 8.66 -4.73 -47.45
C GLY A 626 7.89 -4.48 -48.75
N ARG A 627 6.55 -4.58 -48.69
CA ARG A 627 5.63 -4.25 -49.80
C ARG A 627 4.94 -2.89 -49.63
N GLY A 628 5.34 -2.10 -48.65
CA GLY A 628 4.69 -0.84 -48.28
C GLY A 628 5.31 0.39 -48.93
N MET A 629 4.86 1.53 -48.43
CA MET A 629 5.30 2.87 -48.83
C MET A 629 5.49 3.74 -47.58
N VAL A 630 6.51 4.60 -47.61
CA VAL A 630 6.79 5.57 -46.56
C VAL A 630 6.91 6.96 -47.17
N THR A 631 6.09 7.88 -46.67
CA THR A 631 6.21 9.31 -46.93
C THR A 631 6.87 9.99 -45.74
N VAL A 632 7.97 10.69 -45.96
CA VAL A 632 8.71 11.48 -44.97
C VAL A 632 8.43 12.95 -45.21
N THR A 633 7.73 13.61 -44.29
CA THR A 633 7.26 14.99 -44.54
C THR A 633 8.36 16.05 -44.44
N ALA A 634 9.43 15.78 -43.69
CA ALA A 634 10.56 16.69 -43.51
C ALA A 634 11.82 15.97 -43.00
N GLY A 635 12.99 16.61 -43.08
CA GLY A 635 14.20 16.15 -42.38
C GLY A 635 15.02 15.05 -43.08
N LEU A 636 14.55 14.52 -44.21
CA LEU A 636 15.34 13.67 -45.12
C LEU A 636 15.41 14.36 -46.48
N SER A 637 16.61 14.80 -46.90
CA SER A 637 16.80 15.40 -48.22
C SER A 637 16.82 14.34 -49.31
N ALA A 638 16.36 14.64 -50.53
CA ALA A 638 16.41 13.71 -51.66
C ALA A 638 17.79 13.06 -51.90
N PRO A 639 18.95 13.77 -51.84
CA PRO A 639 20.26 13.13 -51.97
C PRO A 639 20.58 12.11 -50.86
N SER A 640 20.12 12.39 -49.64
CA SER A 640 20.33 11.50 -48.48
C SER A 640 19.42 10.27 -48.55
N MET A 641 18.20 10.44 -49.08
CA MET A 641 17.30 9.33 -49.37
C MET A 641 17.90 8.42 -50.45
N LEU A 642 18.35 8.97 -51.56
CA LEU A 642 18.98 8.21 -52.64
C LEU A 642 20.22 7.45 -52.13
N ALA A 643 21.10 8.11 -51.38
CA ALA A 643 22.25 7.45 -50.75
C ALA A 643 21.83 6.29 -49.81
N SER A 644 20.70 6.44 -49.11
CA SER A 644 20.16 5.39 -48.26
C SER A 644 19.59 4.23 -49.08
N ILE A 645 18.90 4.49 -50.18
CA ILE A 645 18.37 3.45 -51.09
C ILE A 645 19.52 2.67 -51.73
N VAL A 646 20.53 3.36 -52.25
CA VAL A 646 21.73 2.73 -52.84
C VAL A 646 22.45 1.87 -51.80
N SER A 647 22.55 2.34 -50.54
CA SER A 647 23.08 1.53 -49.44
C SER A 647 22.27 0.25 -49.19
N GLY A 648 20.93 0.29 -49.32
CA GLY A 648 20.08 -0.87 -49.11
C GLY A 648 20.04 -1.82 -50.32
N LEU A 649 20.24 -1.31 -51.53
CA LEU A 649 20.37 -2.09 -52.75
C LEU A 649 21.57 -3.06 -52.69
N GLY A 650 22.66 -2.65 -52.05
CA GLY A 650 23.84 -3.48 -51.84
C GLY A 650 24.52 -3.85 -53.16
N ASP A 651 24.55 -5.14 -53.50
CA ASP A 651 25.10 -5.66 -54.76
C ASP A 651 24.09 -5.70 -55.92
N GLY A 652 22.94 -5.04 -55.76
CA GLY A 652 21.83 -5.08 -56.73
C GLY A 652 20.69 -6.02 -56.32
N THR A 653 20.86 -6.81 -55.24
CA THR A 653 19.87 -7.79 -54.78
C THR A 653 19.09 -7.39 -53.53
N TRP A 654 19.18 -6.12 -53.10
CA TRP A 654 18.55 -5.60 -51.88
C TRP A 654 19.06 -6.25 -50.57
N ASN A 655 20.32 -6.72 -50.60
CA ASN A 655 20.98 -7.35 -49.46
C ASN A 655 21.78 -6.37 -48.58
N GLY A 656 21.63 -5.07 -48.80
CA GLY A 656 22.31 -4.03 -48.03
C GLY A 656 21.97 -4.11 -46.54
N THR A 657 22.99 -3.99 -45.69
CA THR A 657 22.84 -4.06 -44.22
C THR A 657 22.51 -2.71 -43.58
N SER A 658 22.36 -1.65 -44.38
CA SER A 658 22.04 -0.29 -43.95
C SER A 658 21.25 0.47 -45.00
N GLY A 659 20.62 1.55 -44.59
CA GLY A 659 19.87 2.44 -45.49
C GLY A 659 18.41 2.02 -45.63
N ILE A 660 17.86 2.19 -46.83
CA ILE A 660 16.47 1.86 -47.18
C ILE A 660 16.51 0.65 -48.10
N THR A 661 15.88 -0.45 -47.69
CA THR A 661 15.78 -1.70 -48.43
C THR A 661 14.33 -2.15 -48.56
N SER A 662 14.11 -3.23 -49.33
CA SER A 662 12.87 -3.98 -49.35
C SER A 662 13.16 -5.48 -49.33
N SER A 663 12.77 -6.15 -48.25
CA SER A 663 12.81 -7.61 -48.15
C SER A 663 11.90 -8.29 -49.18
N ALA A 664 10.83 -7.62 -49.63
CA ALA A 664 9.96 -8.13 -50.68
C ALA A 664 10.59 -7.98 -52.07
N ALA A 665 11.34 -6.90 -52.33
CA ALA A 665 12.11 -6.72 -53.55
C ALA A 665 13.25 -7.75 -53.63
N ALA A 666 13.98 -7.97 -52.54
CA ALA A 666 14.99 -9.03 -52.46
C ALA A 666 14.41 -10.42 -52.82
N ALA A 667 13.19 -10.71 -52.34
CA ALA A 667 12.50 -11.97 -52.61
C ALA A 667 11.91 -12.07 -54.03
N SER A 668 11.87 -10.98 -54.81
CA SER A 668 11.29 -10.95 -56.15
C SER A 668 12.19 -11.51 -57.25
N GLY A 669 13.48 -11.74 -56.96
CA GLY A 669 14.44 -12.23 -57.96
C GLY A 669 14.90 -11.17 -58.97
N GLY A 670 14.71 -9.88 -58.67
CA GLY A 670 15.12 -8.75 -59.53
C GLY A 670 13.97 -8.02 -60.22
N ASP A 671 12.76 -8.57 -60.16
CA ASP A 671 11.57 -7.99 -60.81
C ASP A 671 11.04 -6.72 -60.11
N ARG A 672 11.46 -6.48 -58.86
CA ARG A 672 10.98 -5.39 -58.01
C ARG A 672 12.14 -4.66 -57.34
N THR A 673 11.85 -3.44 -56.92
CA THR A 673 12.85 -2.45 -56.52
C THR A 673 12.25 -1.45 -55.50
N VAL A 674 12.99 -0.42 -55.09
CA VAL A 674 12.51 0.65 -54.20
C VAL A 674 12.46 1.98 -54.94
N GLY A 675 11.28 2.34 -55.43
CA GLY A 675 11.08 3.62 -56.09
C GLY A 675 11.05 4.79 -55.11
N TRP A 676 11.31 6.00 -55.59
CA TRP A 676 11.30 7.20 -54.74
C TRP A 676 10.78 8.45 -55.47
N LEU A 677 10.30 9.42 -54.70
CA LEU A 677 9.82 10.72 -55.19
C LEU A 677 10.33 11.84 -54.31
N ASP A 678 10.75 12.95 -54.93
CA ASP A 678 10.80 14.25 -54.26
C ASP A 678 9.47 14.96 -54.52
N ASN A 679 8.64 15.05 -53.48
CA ASN A 679 7.32 15.67 -53.59
C ASN A 679 7.38 17.20 -53.57
N GLY A 680 8.59 17.77 -53.44
CA GLY A 680 8.79 19.19 -53.18
C GLY A 680 8.47 19.57 -51.73
N GLY A 681 8.80 20.82 -51.37
CA GLY A 681 8.54 21.34 -50.02
C GLY A 681 9.32 20.65 -48.88
N GLY A 682 10.33 19.82 -49.23
CA GLY A 682 11.11 19.03 -48.27
C GLY A 682 10.52 17.66 -47.93
N SER A 683 9.45 17.25 -48.60
CA SER A 683 8.81 15.94 -48.45
C SER A 683 9.34 14.96 -49.48
N VAL A 684 9.62 13.72 -49.07
CA VAL A 684 10.08 12.63 -49.95
C VAL A 684 9.29 11.36 -49.69
N THR A 685 9.06 10.56 -50.73
CA THR A 685 8.39 9.25 -50.64
C THR A 685 9.32 8.17 -51.15
N PHE A 686 9.30 7.00 -50.53
CA PHE A 686 9.93 5.79 -51.07
C PHE A 686 9.03 4.59 -50.81
N ALA A 687 8.99 3.66 -51.76
CA ALA A 687 8.05 2.56 -51.74
C ALA A 687 8.60 1.31 -52.42
N PHE A 688 8.05 0.16 -52.07
CA PHE A 688 8.13 -1.01 -52.93
C PHE A 688 7.55 -0.65 -54.31
N ALA A 689 8.36 -0.85 -55.36
CA ALA A 689 8.01 -0.46 -56.70
C ALA A 689 8.49 -1.48 -57.75
N ALA A 690 8.06 -1.28 -58.99
CA ALA A 690 8.68 -1.85 -60.17
C ALA A 690 9.40 -0.75 -60.95
N ALA A 691 10.48 -1.08 -61.67
CA ALA A 691 11.06 -0.16 -62.64
C ALA A 691 9.96 0.26 -63.63
N GLY A 692 9.85 1.55 -63.95
CA GLY A 692 8.75 2.06 -64.77
C GLY A 692 7.50 2.52 -64.04
N ASP A 693 7.34 2.29 -62.73
CA ASP A 693 6.31 2.98 -61.93
C ASP A 693 6.87 4.32 -61.45
N THR A 694 6.62 5.38 -62.20
CA THR A 694 7.22 6.70 -61.99
C THR A 694 6.50 7.54 -60.94
N ASN A 695 5.27 7.18 -60.58
CA ASN A 695 4.43 7.94 -59.65
C ASN A 695 4.16 7.20 -58.31
N LEU A 696 4.66 5.96 -58.18
CA LEU A 696 4.53 5.07 -57.04
C LEU A 696 3.09 4.67 -56.68
N ASP A 697 2.20 4.57 -57.68
CA ASP A 697 0.80 4.15 -57.48
C ASP A 697 0.59 2.62 -57.59
N TRP A 698 1.69 1.87 -57.72
CA TRP A 698 1.74 0.42 -57.91
C TRP A 698 1.12 -0.08 -59.21
N GLN A 699 1.03 0.78 -60.22
CA GLN A 699 0.73 0.44 -61.60
C GLN A 699 1.89 0.91 -62.49
N VAL A 700 1.99 0.32 -63.67
CA VAL A 700 2.87 0.81 -64.72
C VAL A 700 1.96 1.07 -65.91
N ASP A 701 1.64 2.32 -66.18
CA ASP A 701 0.64 2.68 -67.19
C ASP A 701 1.11 3.80 -68.14
N ILE A 702 0.16 4.36 -68.92
CA ILE A 702 0.47 5.40 -69.89
C ILE A 702 0.96 6.70 -69.24
N ILE A 703 0.58 6.97 -67.99
CA ILE A 703 1.05 8.12 -67.22
C ILE A 703 2.54 7.95 -66.94
N ASP A 704 2.98 6.73 -66.62
CA ASP A 704 4.40 6.47 -66.37
C ASP A 704 5.25 6.56 -67.61
N ALA A 705 4.79 5.98 -68.71
CA ALA A 705 5.47 6.12 -70.00
C ALA A 705 5.52 7.58 -70.44
N ALA A 706 4.47 8.36 -70.17
CA ALA A 706 4.46 9.79 -70.45
C ALA A 706 5.49 10.55 -69.59
N ASN A 707 5.61 10.24 -68.30
CA ASN A 707 6.63 10.85 -67.43
C ASN A 707 8.05 10.54 -67.90
N PHE A 708 8.32 9.27 -68.23
CA PHE A 708 9.61 8.81 -68.76
C PHE A 708 10.01 9.57 -70.04
N LEU A 709 9.06 9.75 -70.97
CA LEU A 709 9.31 10.46 -72.23
C LEU A 709 9.37 11.98 -72.06
N ALA A 710 8.50 12.55 -71.23
CA ALA A 710 8.38 14.00 -71.03
C ALA A 710 9.61 14.60 -70.32
N GLY A 711 10.31 13.81 -69.51
CA GLY A 711 11.55 14.24 -68.86
C GLY A 711 12.68 14.58 -69.85
N GLY A 712 12.67 13.99 -71.06
CA GLY A 712 13.68 14.23 -72.08
C GLY A 712 15.10 13.88 -71.64
N LYS A 713 15.26 13.06 -70.60
CA LYS A 713 16.55 12.72 -69.98
C LYS A 713 17.26 11.56 -70.65
N PHE A 714 16.54 10.76 -71.46
CA PHE A 714 17.10 9.60 -72.15
C PHE A 714 18.31 9.96 -73.00
N ASP A 715 19.45 9.35 -72.69
CA ASP A 715 20.75 9.55 -73.35
C ASP A 715 21.20 11.03 -73.42
N SER A 716 20.69 11.86 -72.50
CA SER A 716 20.97 13.31 -72.47
C SER A 716 22.24 13.66 -71.70
N GLY A 717 22.74 12.75 -70.87
CA GLY A 717 23.84 13.01 -69.91
C GLY A 717 23.48 14.01 -68.80
N SER A 718 22.20 14.37 -68.65
CA SER A 718 21.72 15.21 -67.55
C SER A 718 21.31 14.36 -66.35
N PRO A 719 21.52 14.83 -65.11
CA PRO A 719 21.07 14.12 -63.92
C PRO A 719 19.56 13.86 -63.96
N ALA A 720 19.16 12.68 -63.53
CA ALA A 720 17.77 12.27 -63.46
C ALA A 720 17.38 11.74 -62.08
N SER A 721 16.08 11.84 -61.78
CA SER A 721 15.45 11.16 -60.63
C SER A 721 14.56 10.01 -61.10
N TRP A 722 14.06 9.24 -60.14
CA TRP A 722 13.18 8.10 -60.40
C TRP A 722 11.95 8.44 -61.26
N ASN A 723 11.27 9.55 -60.97
CA ASN A 723 10.12 10.01 -61.77
C ASN A 723 10.49 10.52 -63.17
N GLU A 724 11.77 10.79 -63.43
CA GLU A 724 12.29 11.18 -64.74
C GLU A 724 12.86 9.96 -65.52
N GLY A 725 12.93 8.79 -64.89
CA GLY A 725 13.27 7.53 -65.53
C GLY A 725 14.57 6.84 -65.07
N ASP A 726 15.26 7.32 -64.03
CA ASP A 726 16.44 6.63 -63.47
C ASP A 726 15.98 5.50 -62.54
N PHE A 727 15.90 4.28 -63.06
CA PHE A 727 15.46 3.09 -62.33
C PHE A 727 16.62 2.25 -61.80
N THR A 728 17.83 2.49 -62.30
CA THR A 728 19.05 1.77 -61.92
C THR A 728 19.90 2.51 -60.87
N TYR A 729 19.52 3.75 -60.53
CA TYR A 729 20.16 4.63 -59.55
C TYR A 729 21.58 5.06 -59.91
N ASP A 730 21.92 5.08 -61.20
CA ASP A 730 23.23 5.52 -61.67
C ASP A 730 23.31 7.04 -61.92
N GLY A 731 22.17 7.74 -61.76
CA GLY A 731 22.03 9.18 -61.87
C GLY A 731 21.69 9.68 -63.27
N PHE A 732 21.60 8.80 -64.26
CA PHE A 732 21.25 9.15 -65.64
C PHE A 732 20.04 8.32 -66.12
N VAL A 733 19.49 8.68 -67.27
CA VAL A 733 18.52 7.81 -67.96
C VAL A 733 19.17 7.31 -69.23
N ASP A 734 19.40 6.01 -69.31
CA ASP A 734 20.05 5.37 -70.45
C ASP A 734 19.29 4.13 -70.95
N ILE A 735 19.96 3.31 -71.76
CA ILE A 735 19.37 2.10 -72.32
C ILE A 735 19.06 1.04 -71.25
N LEU A 736 19.76 1.03 -70.11
CA LEU A 736 19.54 0.10 -69.01
C LEU A 736 18.26 0.44 -68.26
N ASP A 737 17.93 1.72 -68.10
CA ASP A 737 16.65 2.13 -67.51
C ASP A 737 15.48 1.82 -68.45
N ALA A 738 15.62 2.12 -69.74
CA ALA A 738 14.62 1.78 -70.74
C ALA A 738 14.40 0.26 -70.83
N ALA A 739 15.48 -0.53 -70.75
CA ALA A 739 15.39 -1.98 -70.70
C ALA A 739 14.70 -2.46 -69.42
N SER A 740 14.98 -1.85 -68.27
CA SER A 740 14.33 -2.17 -66.99
C SER A 740 12.83 -1.84 -67.00
N PHE A 741 12.43 -0.73 -67.62
CA PHE A 741 11.03 -0.37 -67.86
C PHE A 741 10.34 -1.44 -68.72
N LEU A 742 10.92 -1.80 -69.87
CA LEU A 742 10.26 -2.65 -70.87
C LEU A 742 10.29 -4.14 -70.51
N SER A 743 11.31 -4.60 -69.80
CA SER A 743 11.52 -6.03 -69.47
C SER A 743 10.62 -6.53 -68.33
N ASN A 744 10.04 -5.64 -67.53
CA ASN A 744 9.19 -6.00 -66.39
C ASN A 744 7.83 -6.61 -66.80
N GLY A 745 7.38 -6.41 -68.04
CA GLY A 745 6.08 -6.88 -68.56
C GLY A 745 4.84 -6.28 -67.87
N LEU A 746 4.96 -5.16 -67.17
CA LEU A 746 3.90 -4.57 -66.33
C LEU A 746 3.11 -3.44 -66.98
N PHE A 747 3.54 -2.94 -68.14
CA PHE A 747 2.84 -1.85 -68.82
C PHE A 747 1.38 -2.23 -69.13
N ASP A 748 0.44 -1.47 -68.57
CA ASP A 748 -1.01 -1.68 -68.65
C ASP A 748 -1.48 -3.06 -68.13
N ALA A 749 -0.70 -3.70 -67.25
CA ALA A 749 -1.03 -5.00 -66.64
C ALA A 749 -1.90 -4.89 -65.36
N GLY A 750 -2.17 -3.66 -64.90
CA GLY A 750 -2.87 -3.38 -63.65
C GLY A 750 -1.97 -3.42 -62.40
N PRO A 751 -2.55 -3.38 -61.19
CA PRO A 751 -1.78 -3.25 -59.94
C PRO A 751 -0.89 -4.45 -59.64
N TYR A 752 0.42 -4.23 -59.59
CA TYR A 752 1.40 -5.29 -59.30
C TYR A 752 1.63 -5.50 -57.80
N ASN A 753 1.17 -4.56 -56.95
CA ASN A 753 1.24 -4.66 -55.49
C ASN A 753 -0.15 -4.68 -54.84
N SER A 754 -1.00 -5.60 -55.29
CA SER A 754 -2.31 -5.81 -54.68
C SER A 754 -2.21 -6.34 -53.24
N ALA A 755 -3.12 -5.89 -52.39
CA ALA A 755 -3.29 -6.45 -51.04
C ALA A 755 -3.50 -7.97 -51.15
N PRO A 756 -2.91 -8.79 -50.27
CA PRO A 756 -3.21 -10.22 -50.25
C PRO A 756 -4.72 -10.40 -50.17
N ALA A 757 -5.28 -11.24 -51.04
CA ALA A 757 -6.70 -11.53 -51.04
C ALA A 757 -7.13 -11.90 -49.62
N ALA A 758 -8.18 -11.25 -49.11
CA ALA A 758 -8.75 -11.61 -47.82
C ALA A 758 -8.93 -13.13 -47.78
N PRO A 759 -8.50 -13.83 -46.72
CA PRO A 759 -8.76 -15.26 -46.62
C PRO A 759 -10.24 -15.45 -46.87
N LEU A 760 -10.59 -16.28 -47.85
CA LEU A 760 -11.97 -16.62 -48.17
C LEU A 760 -12.67 -16.87 -46.85
N GLY A 761 -13.62 -15.99 -46.51
CA GLY A 761 -14.26 -16.01 -45.22
C GLY A 761 -14.72 -17.43 -44.95
N VAL A 762 -14.17 -18.05 -43.89
CA VAL A 762 -14.79 -19.23 -43.32
C VAL A 762 -16.23 -18.81 -43.07
N ALA A 763 -17.16 -19.50 -43.74
CA ALA A 763 -18.59 -19.25 -43.63
C ALA A 763 -18.93 -18.94 -42.18
N ALA A 764 -19.65 -17.85 -41.96
CA ALA A 764 -20.15 -17.46 -40.66
C ALA A 764 -20.64 -18.72 -39.93
N VAL A 765 -19.97 -19.08 -38.84
CA VAL A 765 -20.53 -20.02 -37.88
C VAL A 765 -21.86 -19.40 -37.49
N PRO A 766 -23.01 -20.06 -37.72
CA PRO A 766 -24.28 -19.53 -37.27
C PRO A 766 -24.17 -19.30 -35.77
N GLU A 767 -24.44 -18.08 -35.33
CA GLU A 767 -24.61 -17.78 -33.92
C GLU A 767 -25.56 -18.84 -33.33
N PRO A 768 -25.25 -19.44 -32.16
CA PRO A 768 -26.19 -20.35 -31.54
C PRO A 768 -27.50 -19.59 -31.34
N SER A 769 -28.53 -20.01 -32.05
CA SER A 769 -29.83 -19.36 -32.00
C SER A 769 -30.28 -19.23 -30.54
N ILE A 770 -30.78 -18.04 -30.19
CA ILE A 770 -31.43 -17.67 -28.93
C ILE A 770 -32.49 -18.70 -28.46
N TRP A 771 -32.95 -19.59 -29.34
CA TRP A 771 -33.82 -20.72 -29.04
C TRP A 771 -33.21 -21.77 -28.10
N SER A 772 -31.90 -21.97 -28.10
CA SER A 772 -31.24 -22.96 -27.23
C SER A 772 -31.09 -22.48 -25.77
N LEU A 773 -31.04 -21.16 -25.53
CA LEU A 773 -31.09 -20.59 -24.18
C LEU A 773 -32.52 -20.58 -23.59
N LEU A 774 -33.56 -20.41 -24.42
CA LEU A 774 -34.95 -20.53 -23.96
C LEU A 774 -35.36 -21.98 -23.68
N ALA A 775 -34.84 -22.95 -24.44
CA ALA A 775 -35.10 -24.38 -24.19
C ALA A 775 -34.46 -24.87 -22.88
N ALA A 776 -33.26 -24.39 -22.53
CA ALA A 776 -32.58 -24.73 -21.27
C ALA A 776 -33.28 -24.11 -20.04
N ALA A 777 -33.83 -22.90 -20.16
CA ALA A 777 -34.62 -22.27 -19.09
C ALA A 777 -35.98 -22.96 -18.88
N GLY A 778 -36.60 -23.50 -19.95
CA GLY A 778 -37.86 -24.25 -19.87
C GLY A 778 -37.73 -25.60 -19.17
N PHE A 779 -36.62 -26.31 -19.34
CA PHE A 779 -36.39 -27.62 -18.69
C PHE A 779 -36.07 -27.51 -17.19
N ALA A 780 -35.40 -26.43 -16.75
CA ALA A 780 -35.10 -26.21 -15.33
C ALA A 780 -36.36 -25.86 -14.50
N ALA A 781 -37.34 -25.17 -15.09
CA ALA A 781 -38.60 -24.83 -14.43
C ALA A 781 -39.55 -26.05 -14.29
N GLY A 782 -39.49 -27.02 -15.21
CA GLY A 782 -40.33 -28.23 -15.18
C GLY A 782 -39.92 -29.26 -14.10
N TRP A 783 -38.64 -29.30 -13.71
CA TRP A 783 -38.14 -30.25 -12.71
C TRP A 783 -38.38 -29.79 -11.25
N GLY A 784 -38.58 -28.48 -11.02
CA GLY A 784 -38.89 -27.93 -9.70
C GLY A 784 -40.32 -28.20 -9.21
N VAL A 785 -41.25 -28.52 -10.11
CA VAL A 785 -42.69 -28.66 -9.77
C VAL A 785 -43.13 -30.11 -9.52
N ARG A 786 -42.34 -31.13 -9.91
CA ARG A 786 -42.71 -32.55 -9.78
C ARG A 786 -42.24 -33.25 -8.48
N ARG A 787 -41.61 -32.56 -7.53
CA ARG A 787 -41.23 -33.12 -6.20
C ARG A 787 -42.08 -32.63 -5.01
N ARG A 788 -43.30 -32.13 -5.28
CA ARG A 788 -44.33 -31.94 -4.25
C ARG A 788 -45.64 -32.60 -4.69
N ARG A 789 -45.70 -33.93 -4.64
CA ARG A 789 -46.90 -34.77 -4.50
C ARG A 789 -46.51 -36.25 -4.62
N ALA A 790 -46.16 -36.84 -3.48
CA ALA A 790 -46.39 -38.23 -3.07
C ALA A 790 -45.92 -38.32 -1.61
#